data_AF-A0AAD3RU74-F1
#
_entry.id   AF-A0AAD3RU74-F1
#
_cell.length_a   1.000
_cell.length_b   1.000
_cell.length_c   1.000
_cell.angle_alpha   90.00
_cell.angle_beta   90.00
_cell.angle_gamma   90.00
#
_symmetry.space_group_name_H-M   'P 1'
#
loop_
_entity.id
_entity.type
_entity.pdbx_description
1 polymer ?
#
loop_
_entity_poly.entity_id
_entity_poly.type
_entity_poly.pdbx_seq_one_letter_code
_entity_poly.pdbx_strand_id
1 'polypeptide(L)'
;MAAVGAFFTAVWTGTSAAGAVGAALLKAAVGLALNIAVSKILAPKGPRPQELQTELRSSNAQRVRHLGRVRTSGAVMFWEWAHVSGQRRLFKLLAVADGGMTNVVQWYLDGEPVDVDAEGYVTTEPWNKGKVRLRWRKGVQGDQWDGGDYADLRAAFPSHWTINHRLRGVGTILATFDAVDGEDIAEVYSGGEPEVSALIDGADPYWAVSGQTMYSRNPAVHLSDILSNPTYGVVSDADLDLTRFAAALSDCNANVPTAGGTRPRYRSGVSYALSDALKDVAQKILDAMGGRAWITPEGKVAVEAGVWRAPTVTIEERHIVEMEYGAGTERIKRVTTLVPTYVAPEVRWQETTADPVDDAAAIARWGEGDPKGVDLLAVQHHGQAAHICKQMLARMNPARRMTIKLRSFGLRLIGERAVAVNLPRLGLSSTPFWIESLNFDGTNTTVELIEADPASFSWTAAEEGDPPEEAQSIDRGAATNTMSIDSVTVVTTDGDPYIRITGSYNAEPALAPFAQYRRSDQAGTFIWTDMIREEMVGGFSFRTPPLRDLTEYDVRASLSPPVPGGKVKPVIPYLEVTGIEVVANGTAPAEPVIVSSSGAAGGTLAVTFEPDLGANYHRTGLYRAAAGASFGTATLIKWSYDTSAQVTMSAAIPSAGARFWLRSENQSQVKSDPVEVGDYPA
;
A
#
# COMPACT_ATOMS: atom_id res chain seq x y z
N MET A 1 -6.10 23.29 -45.08
CA MET A 1 -5.33 22.56 -46.13
C MET A 1 -3.80 22.69 -45.99
N ALA A 2 -3.19 23.89 -46.04
CA ALA A 2 -1.72 24.02 -46.01
C ALA A 2 -1.05 23.58 -44.69
N ALA A 3 -1.68 23.83 -43.53
CA ALA A 3 -1.12 23.50 -42.22
C ALA A 3 -1.11 21.98 -41.92
N VAL A 4 -2.24 21.30 -42.16
CA VAL A 4 -2.38 19.85 -41.97
C VAL A 4 -1.45 19.09 -42.91
N GLY A 5 -1.43 19.45 -44.20
CA GLY A 5 -0.55 18.82 -45.19
C GLY A 5 0.94 19.02 -44.88
N ALA A 6 1.34 20.21 -44.40
CA ALA A 6 2.71 20.52 -44.03
C ALA A 6 3.18 19.76 -42.76
N PHE A 7 2.33 19.58 -41.75
CA PHE A 7 2.66 18.78 -40.58
C PHE A 7 2.85 17.31 -40.94
N PHE A 8 1.93 16.72 -41.71
CA PHE A 8 2.06 15.31 -42.07
C PHE A 8 3.25 15.02 -43.00
N THR A 9 3.56 15.91 -43.96
CA THR A 9 4.78 15.76 -44.77
C THR A 9 6.07 16.01 -43.97
N ALA A 10 6.11 17.00 -43.08
CA ALA A 10 7.30 17.26 -42.26
C ALA A 10 7.55 16.18 -41.18
N VAL A 11 6.49 15.65 -40.56
CA VAL A 11 6.59 14.76 -39.39
C VAL A 11 6.52 13.28 -39.77
N TRP A 12 5.96 12.93 -40.93
CA TRP A 12 5.74 11.53 -41.32
C TRP A 12 6.49 11.03 -42.55
N THR A 13 6.95 11.89 -43.47
CA THR A 13 7.72 11.47 -44.65
C THR A 13 9.22 11.78 -44.62
N GLY A 14 9.76 12.23 -43.47
CA GLY A 14 11.21 12.25 -43.20
C GLY A 14 12.07 12.86 -44.31
N THR A 15 11.66 13.99 -44.90
CA THR A 15 12.41 14.64 -45.98
C THR A 15 12.54 16.15 -45.73
N SER A 16 13.79 16.58 -45.74
CA SER A 16 14.27 17.97 -45.57
C SER A 16 13.59 18.93 -46.54
N ALA A 17 13.22 20.11 -46.03
CA ALA A 17 12.66 21.21 -46.79
C ALA A 17 13.63 21.71 -47.88
N ALA A 18 13.19 21.72 -49.15
CA ALA A 18 13.60 22.71 -50.15
C ALA A 18 12.64 22.71 -51.36
N GLY A 19 11.90 23.81 -51.53
CA GLY A 19 11.52 24.41 -52.82
C GLY A 19 10.55 23.65 -53.75
N ALA A 20 9.25 24.02 -53.69
CA ALA A 20 8.38 24.30 -54.85
C ALA A 20 6.91 24.39 -54.39
N VAL A 21 6.48 25.60 -54.02
CA VAL A 21 5.07 25.95 -53.81
C VAL A 21 4.42 26.04 -55.20
N GLY A 22 3.52 25.10 -55.54
CA GLY A 22 2.70 25.25 -56.76
C GLY A 22 2.10 23.98 -57.38
N ALA A 23 2.71 22.80 -57.20
CA ALA A 23 2.21 21.56 -57.83
C ALA A 23 2.16 20.34 -56.87
N ALA A 24 2.54 20.52 -55.61
CA ALA A 24 2.68 19.43 -54.63
C ALA A 24 1.40 19.12 -53.82
N LEU A 25 0.36 19.95 -53.89
CA LEU A 25 -0.87 19.72 -53.11
C LEU A 25 -1.64 18.48 -53.58
N LEU A 26 -1.57 18.12 -54.87
CA LEU A 26 -2.18 16.88 -55.37
C LEU A 26 -1.30 15.63 -55.14
N LYS A 27 0.02 15.79 -54.99
CA LYS A 27 0.93 14.69 -54.64
C LYS A 27 0.98 14.40 -53.14
N ALA A 28 0.66 15.38 -52.28
CA ALA A 28 0.58 15.19 -50.83
C ALA A 28 -0.78 14.64 -50.35
N ALA A 29 -1.86 14.86 -51.10
CA ALA A 29 -3.21 14.40 -50.70
C ALA A 29 -3.45 12.90 -50.93
N VAL A 30 -2.69 12.25 -51.82
CA VAL A 30 -3.01 10.88 -52.29
C VAL A 30 -2.29 9.78 -51.50
N GLY A 31 -1.33 10.11 -50.62
CA GLY A 31 -0.37 9.11 -50.13
C GLY A 31 -0.08 9.06 -48.63
N LEU A 32 -0.90 9.63 -47.75
CA LEU A 32 -0.68 9.58 -46.29
C LEU A 32 -1.77 8.77 -45.58
N ALA A 33 -1.84 7.48 -45.93
CA ALA A 33 -2.36 6.48 -44.99
C ALA A 33 -1.24 6.16 -44.00
N LEU A 34 -1.47 6.38 -42.71
CA LEU A 34 -0.57 5.90 -41.67
C LEU A 34 -0.73 4.39 -41.51
N ASN A 35 -0.29 3.63 -42.51
CA ASN A 35 -0.02 2.21 -42.30
C ASN A 35 1.38 2.13 -41.69
N ILE A 36 1.43 2.07 -40.35
CA ILE A 36 2.63 1.62 -39.70
C ILE A 36 2.75 0.13 -39.98
N ALA A 37 3.58 -0.17 -40.98
CA ALA A 37 4.29 -1.42 -41.05
C ALA A 37 4.87 -1.71 -39.66
N VAL A 38 4.58 -2.92 -39.18
CA VAL A 38 4.98 -3.55 -37.91
C VAL A 38 6.42 -3.27 -37.44
N SER A 39 7.31 -2.81 -38.33
CA SER A 39 8.71 -2.49 -38.03
C SER A 39 8.94 -1.29 -37.10
N LYS A 40 7.98 -0.38 -36.90
CA LYS A 40 8.13 0.76 -35.95
C LYS A 40 7.59 0.50 -34.54
N ILE A 41 7.03 -0.68 -34.29
CA ILE A 41 6.40 -1.05 -33.00
C ILE A 41 7.44 -1.54 -31.96
N LEU A 42 8.73 -1.56 -32.30
CA LEU A 42 9.76 -2.28 -31.53
C LEU A 42 10.47 -1.48 -30.42
N ALA A 43 10.09 -0.24 -30.17
CA ALA A 43 10.54 0.47 -28.97
C ALA A 43 9.47 1.48 -28.54
N PRO A 44 8.85 1.34 -27.35
CA PRO A 44 8.00 2.37 -26.81
C PRO A 44 8.86 3.63 -26.63
N LYS A 45 8.51 4.70 -27.35
CA LYS A 45 9.10 6.01 -27.15
C LYS A 45 8.27 6.78 -26.13
N GLY A 46 8.94 7.42 -25.18
CA GLY A 46 8.35 8.06 -24.01
C GLY A 46 8.61 7.27 -22.72
N PRO A 47 8.29 7.85 -21.55
CA PRO A 47 8.58 7.24 -20.25
C PRO A 47 7.82 5.92 -20.10
N ARG A 48 8.52 4.90 -19.62
CA ARG A 48 7.89 3.62 -19.31
C ARG A 48 7.04 3.75 -18.05
N PRO A 49 5.82 3.18 -17.99
CA PRO A 49 4.96 3.25 -16.81
C PRO A 49 5.67 2.87 -15.51
N GLN A 50 6.57 1.88 -15.52
CA GLN A 50 7.29 1.47 -14.32
C GLN A 50 8.28 2.53 -13.81
N GLU A 51 8.95 3.25 -14.72
CA GLU A 51 9.89 4.34 -14.37
C GLU A 51 9.18 5.53 -13.71
N LEU A 52 7.88 5.70 -13.99
CA LEU A 52 7.07 6.76 -13.41
C LEU A 52 6.56 6.42 -12.01
N GLN A 53 6.68 5.16 -11.55
CA GLN A 53 6.24 4.78 -10.21
C GLN A 53 7.23 5.17 -9.12
N THR A 54 8.45 5.53 -9.52
CA THR A 54 9.49 5.98 -8.60
C THR A 54 9.55 7.50 -8.52
N GLU A 55 9.92 7.99 -7.35
CA GLU A 55 10.07 9.42 -7.10
C GLU A 55 11.30 9.98 -7.81
N LEU A 56 11.09 11.05 -8.58
CA LEU A 56 12.17 11.69 -9.31
C LEU A 56 12.76 12.86 -8.51
N ARG A 57 14.04 12.75 -8.15
CA ARG A 57 14.82 13.85 -7.57
C ARG A 57 15.77 14.42 -8.63
N SER A 58 15.31 15.42 -9.37
CA SER A 58 16.10 16.10 -10.40
C SER A 58 15.78 17.58 -10.43
N SER A 59 16.80 18.42 -10.63
CA SER A 59 16.63 19.87 -10.79
C SER A 59 15.95 20.26 -12.10
N ASN A 60 15.97 19.37 -13.09
CA ASN A 60 15.34 19.56 -14.40
C ASN A 60 14.49 18.34 -14.77
N ALA A 61 13.55 17.98 -13.89
CA ALA A 61 12.57 16.95 -14.16
C ALA A 61 11.67 17.35 -15.35
N GLN A 62 11.42 16.40 -16.24
CA GLN A 62 10.46 16.61 -17.33
C GLN A 62 9.04 16.65 -16.78
N ARG A 63 8.19 17.51 -17.36
CA ARG A 63 6.76 17.55 -17.04
C ARG A 63 6.07 16.40 -17.74
N VAL A 64 5.34 15.58 -16.98
CA VAL A 64 4.63 14.40 -17.47
C VAL A 64 3.13 14.65 -17.38
N ARG A 65 2.42 14.34 -18.46
CA ARG A 65 0.96 14.36 -18.52
C ARG A 65 0.43 12.94 -18.55
N HIS A 66 -0.67 12.74 -17.82
CA HIS A 66 -1.31 11.43 -17.68
C HIS A 66 -2.75 11.50 -18.19
N LEU A 67 -3.14 10.52 -19.02
CA LEU A 67 -4.50 10.37 -19.55
C LEU A 67 -5.05 9.00 -19.16
N GLY A 68 -6.31 8.98 -18.71
CA GLY A 68 -6.93 7.76 -18.17
C GLY A 68 -6.41 7.43 -16.76
N ARG A 69 -6.37 6.16 -16.42
CA ARG A 69 -5.95 5.68 -15.09
C ARG A 69 -4.52 5.19 -15.14
N VAL A 70 -3.62 5.71 -14.32
CA VAL A 70 -2.21 5.29 -14.30
C VAL A 70 -1.64 5.32 -12.89
N ARG A 71 -0.72 4.40 -12.58
CA ARG A 71 0.07 4.48 -11.35
C ARG A 71 1.33 5.30 -11.62
N THR A 72 1.53 6.34 -10.82
CA THR A 72 2.67 7.25 -10.97
C THR A 72 3.04 7.83 -9.60
N SER A 73 4.32 8.15 -9.47
CA SER A 73 4.86 9.10 -8.51
C SER A 73 5.14 10.42 -9.23
N GLY A 74 5.70 11.38 -8.52
CA GLY A 74 5.98 12.71 -9.04
C GLY A 74 7.44 13.12 -8.86
N ALA A 75 7.77 14.27 -9.44
CA ALA A 75 9.03 14.94 -9.16
C ALA A 75 8.98 15.62 -7.79
N VAL A 76 10.02 15.43 -6.96
CA VAL A 76 10.12 16.05 -5.64
C VAL A 76 10.39 17.55 -5.81
N MET A 77 9.40 18.38 -5.46
CA MET A 77 9.47 19.84 -5.57
C MET A 77 9.83 20.53 -4.25
N PHE A 78 9.51 19.89 -3.13
CA PHE A 78 9.85 20.38 -1.80
C PHE A 78 10.14 19.19 -0.89
N TRP A 79 11.23 19.29 -0.13
CA TRP A 79 11.66 18.27 0.81
C TRP A 79 12.40 18.97 1.95
N GLU A 80 11.75 19.11 3.11
CA GLU A 80 12.38 19.75 4.27
C GLU A 80 11.70 19.35 5.58
N TRP A 81 12.44 19.42 6.69
CA TRP A 81 11.93 19.15 8.03
C TRP A 81 11.44 20.41 8.73
N ALA A 82 10.32 20.33 9.44
CA ALA A 82 9.84 21.38 10.33
C ALA A 82 9.39 20.81 11.67
N HIS A 83 9.46 21.62 12.72
CA HIS A 83 8.82 21.32 13.99
C HIS A 83 7.39 21.87 13.97
N VAL A 84 6.40 20.98 14.02
CA VAL A 84 4.98 21.33 14.03
C VAL A 84 4.35 20.69 15.26
N SER A 85 3.70 21.48 16.11
CA SER A 85 3.03 21.00 17.33
C SER A 85 3.93 20.18 18.26
N GLY A 86 5.22 20.53 18.36
CA GLY A 86 6.19 19.84 19.21
C GLY A 86 6.76 18.54 18.63
N GLN A 87 6.36 18.14 17.42
CA GLN A 87 6.89 16.98 16.71
C GLN A 87 7.71 17.43 15.49
N ARG A 88 8.79 16.72 15.18
CA ARG A 88 9.57 16.95 13.96
C ARG A 88 8.89 16.20 12.81
N ARG A 89 8.51 16.90 11.74
CA ARG A 89 7.77 16.36 10.59
C ARG A 89 8.48 16.69 9.29
N LEU A 90 8.66 15.69 8.43
CA LEU A 90 9.14 15.87 7.06
C LEU A 90 7.96 16.25 6.18
N PHE A 91 8.14 17.28 5.36
CA PHE A 91 7.20 17.66 4.32
C PHE A 91 7.79 17.33 2.96
N LYS A 92 7.07 16.51 2.19
CA LYS A 92 7.47 16.03 0.88
C LYS A 92 6.38 16.36 -0.13
N LEU A 93 6.65 17.31 -1.00
CA LEU A 93 5.73 17.71 -2.07
C LEU A 93 6.17 17.12 -3.40
N LEU A 94 5.29 16.33 -4.01
CA LEU A 94 5.47 15.70 -5.31
C LEU A 94 4.61 16.42 -6.36
N ALA A 95 5.22 16.83 -7.47
CA ALA A 95 4.52 17.26 -8.68
C ALA A 95 4.29 16.04 -9.57
N VAL A 96 3.03 15.62 -9.68
CA VAL A 96 2.67 14.32 -10.27
C VAL A 96 2.16 14.49 -11.70
N ALA A 97 1.12 15.30 -11.90
CA ALA A 97 0.36 15.30 -13.15
C ALA A 97 0.25 16.69 -13.78
N ASP A 98 0.80 16.85 -14.99
CA ASP A 98 0.64 18.07 -15.76
C ASP A 98 -0.76 18.20 -16.39
N GLY A 99 -1.40 19.34 -16.21
CA GLY A 99 -2.80 19.57 -16.54
C GLY A 99 -3.77 18.99 -15.52
N GLY A 100 -3.26 18.59 -14.35
CA GLY A 100 -4.03 18.14 -13.21
C GLY A 100 -4.33 16.64 -13.20
N MET A 101 -4.95 16.22 -12.10
CA MET A 101 -5.49 14.87 -11.91
C MET A 101 -6.89 14.97 -11.30
N THR A 102 -7.80 14.13 -11.78
CA THR A 102 -9.22 14.20 -11.41
C THR A 102 -9.51 13.47 -10.10
N ASN A 103 -8.78 12.38 -9.82
CA ASN A 103 -8.94 11.60 -8.60
C ASN A 103 -7.67 10.82 -8.22
N VAL A 104 -7.49 10.55 -6.93
CA VAL A 104 -6.56 9.53 -6.43
C VAL A 104 -7.38 8.31 -6.01
N VAL A 105 -7.15 7.18 -6.68
CA VAL A 105 -7.93 5.94 -6.53
C VAL A 105 -7.35 5.05 -5.42
N GLN A 106 -6.03 4.91 -5.39
CA GLN A 106 -5.31 4.10 -4.40
C GLN A 106 -3.95 4.72 -4.12
N TRP A 107 -3.53 4.72 -2.86
CA TRP A 107 -2.19 5.14 -2.45
C TRP A 107 -1.27 3.94 -2.33
N TYR A 108 0.02 4.16 -2.57
CA TYR A 108 1.06 3.16 -2.38
C TYR A 108 2.23 3.75 -1.60
N LEU A 109 2.70 3.00 -0.61
CA LEU A 109 3.92 3.27 0.14
C LEU A 109 4.90 2.11 -0.03
N ASP A 110 6.11 2.38 -0.49
CA ASP A 110 7.14 1.37 -0.79
C ASP A 110 6.64 0.22 -1.68
N GLY A 111 5.70 0.54 -2.58
CA GLY A 111 5.10 -0.44 -3.48
C GLY A 111 3.85 -1.16 -2.94
N GLU A 112 3.54 -1.02 -1.65
CA GLU A 112 2.38 -1.64 -0.99
C GLU A 112 1.16 -0.71 -1.00
N PRO A 113 -0.04 -1.22 -1.32
CA PRO A 113 -1.26 -0.41 -1.28
C PRO A 113 -1.60 -0.01 0.15
N VAL A 114 -1.99 1.26 0.34
CA VAL A 114 -2.44 1.79 1.63
C VAL A 114 -3.72 2.58 1.49
N ASP A 115 -4.54 2.54 2.53
CA ASP A 115 -5.76 3.32 2.67
C ASP A 115 -5.52 4.53 3.57
N VAL A 116 -6.30 5.58 3.33
CA VAL A 116 -6.23 6.83 4.07
C VAL A 116 -7.61 7.23 4.59
N ASP A 117 -7.64 7.86 5.77
CA ASP A 117 -8.86 8.45 6.32
C ASP A 117 -9.25 9.77 5.63
N ALA A 118 -10.33 10.40 6.09
CA ALA A 118 -10.83 11.66 5.52
C ALA A 118 -9.83 12.83 5.68
N GLU A 119 -9.00 12.78 6.71
CA GLU A 119 -7.96 13.76 6.99
C GLU A 119 -6.65 13.46 6.22
N GLY A 120 -6.53 12.27 5.63
CA GLY A 120 -5.40 11.80 4.85
C GLY A 120 -4.38 10.98 5.64
N TYR A 121 -4.65 10.57 6.88
CA TYR A 121 -3.75 9.69 7.63
C TYR A 121 -3.87 8.25 7.15
N VAL A 122 -2.74 7.57 7.07
CA VAL A 122 -2.69 6.16 6.65
C VAL A 122 -3.30 5.28 7.74
N THR A 123 -4.20 4.37 7.34
CA THR A 123 -4.92 3.45 8.24
C THR A 123 -4.46 1.99 8.11
N THR A 124 -3.61 1.70 7.12
CA THR A 124 -3.12 0.34 6.82
C THR A 124 -1.82 0.03 7.60
N GLU A 125 -1.72 -1.15 8.20
CA GLU A 125 -0.49 -1.62 8.85
C GLU A 125 0.65 -1.82 7.82
N PRO A 126 1.92 -1.56 8.19
CA PRO A 126 2.43 -1.11 9.50
C PRO A 126 2.35 0.41 9.74
N TRP A 127 1.86 1.19 8.79
CA TRP A 127 1.88 2.66 8.82
C TRP A 127 0.68 3.31 9.54
N ASN A 128 -0.23 2.50 10.09
CA ASN A 128 -1.48 2.91 10.76
C ASN A 128 -1.32 3.65 12.09
N LYS A 129 -0.11 4.10 12.44
CA LYS A 129 0.21 4.74 13.73
C LYS A 129 -0.02 6.25 13.76
N GLY A 130 -0.73 6.78 12.76
CA GLY A 130 -0.99 8.23 12.63
C GLY A 130 0.26 9.08 12.36
N LYS A 131 1.35 8.45 11.89
CA LYS A 131 2.64 9.12 11.61
C LYS A 131 2.82 9.52 10.15
N VAL A 132 2.09 8.87 9.25
CA VAL A 132 2.11 9.16 7.81
C VAL A 132 0.78 9.79 7.43
N ARG A 133 0.86 10.91 6.70
CA ARG A 133 -0.31 11.59 6.15
C ARG A 133 -0.08 11.94 4.68
N LEU A 134 -0.98 11.50 3.83
CA LEU A 134 -0.96 11.68 2.38
C LEU A 134 -2.14 12.56 1.97
N ARG A 135 -1.86 13.66 1.31
CA ARG A 135 -2.88 14.57 0.77
C ARG A 135 -2.57 14.87 -0.67
N TRP A 136 -3.58 15.31 -1.41
CA TRP A 136 -3.43 15.67 -2.79
C TRP A 136 -4.22 16.93 -3.13
N ARG A 137 -3.86 17.55 -4.25
CA ARG A 137 -4.63 18.61 -4.89
C ARG A 137 -4.73 18.32 -6.37
N LYS A 138 -5.90 18.59 -6.94
CA LYS A 138 -6.23 18.27 -8.33
C LYS A 138 -5.35 19.02 -9.33
N GLY A 139 -5.08 20.30 -9.10
CA GLY A 139 -4.37 21.13 -10.08
C GLY A 139 -5.18 21.37 -11.36
N VAL A 140 -6.52 21.38 -11.28
CA VAL A 140 -7.42 21.52 -12.44
C VAL A 140 -8.00 22.94 -12.50
N GLN A 141 -8.20 23.47 -13.71
CA GLN A 141 -8.69 24.85 -13.85
C GLN A 141 -10.12 24.94 -13.32
N GLY A 142 -10.37 25.88 -12.40
CA GLY A 142 -11.66 26.01 -11.73
C GLY A 142 -11.85 25.10 -10.51
N ASP A 143 -10.96 24.11 -10.29
CA ASP A 143 -10.98 23.22 -9.12
C ASP A 143 -9.56 22.95 -8.62
N GLN A 144 -9.16 23.68 -7.56
CA GLN A 144 -7.81 23.60 -6.97
C GLN A 144 -6.66 23.85 -7.97
N TRP A 145 -6.82 24.85 -8.85
CA TRP A 145 -5.88 25.19 -9.93
C TRP A 145 -4.45 25.44 -9.47
N ASP A 146 -4.27 26.11 -8.34
CA ASP A 146 -2.97 26.28 -7.71
C ASP A 146 -2.68 25.02 -6.86
N GLY A 147 -2.04 24.03 -7.49
CA GLY A 147 -1.74 22.72 -6.90
C GLY A 147 -0.71 22.77 -5.77
N GLY A 148 0.07 23.84 -5.64
CA GLY A 148 1.05 24.03 -4.58
C GLY A 148 0.49 24.67 -3.31
N ASP A 149 -0.78 25.07 -3.29
CA ASP A 149 -1.38 25.80 -2.16
C ASP A 149 -1.78 24.88 -1.00
N TYR A 150 -0.79 24.37 -0.26
CA TYR A 150 -1.02 23.61 0.97
C TYR A 150 -0.90 24.52 2.20
N ALA A 151 -2.00 24.72 2.93
CA ALA A 151 -2.04 25.63 4.07
C ALA A 151 -1.06 25.25 5.19
N ASP A 152 -0.91 23.95 5.45
CA ASP A 152 0.02 23.40 6.43
C ASP A 152 1.48 23.53 6.00
N LEU A 153 1.78 23.33 4.71
CA LEU A 153 3.12 23.56 4.16
C LEU A 153 3.51 25.03 4.29
N ARG A 154 2.59 25.95 3.96
CA ARG A 154 2.79 27.40 4.12
C ARG A 154 2.94 27.81 5.58
N ALA A 155 2.20 27.17 6.48
CA ALA A 155 2.29 27.44 7.91
C ALA A 155 3.62 26.95 8.52
N ALA A 156 4.10 25.79 8.07
CA ALA A 156 5.39 25.23 8.51
C ALA A 156 6.59 26.00 7.94
N PHE A 157 6.49 26.51 6.71
CA PHE A 157 7.58 27.18 6.00
C PHE A 157 7.18 28.54 5.39
N PRO A 158 6.78 29.54 6.20
CA PRO A 158 6.22 30.79 5.68
C PRO A 158 7.19 31.61 4.81
N SER A 159 8.50 31.45 5.00
CA SER A 159 9.54 32.13 4.19
C SER A 159 9.98 31.35 2.96
N HIS A 160 9.85 30.01 2.94
CA HIS A 160 10.33 29.17 1.85
C HIS A 160 9.21 28.75 0.90
N TRP A 161 8.00 28.52 1.42
CA TRP A 161 6.82 28.16 0.64
C TRP A 161 5.70 29.18 0.85
N THR A 162 5.71 30.23 0.03
CA THR A 162 4.70 31.29 0.02
C THR A 162 3.56 31.00 -0.96
N ILE A 163 2.50 31.83 -0.92
CA ILE A 163 1.38 31.80 -1.88
C ILE A 163 1.80 31.99 -3.36
N ASN A 164 3.04 32.44 -3.61
CA ASN A 164 3.57 32.58 -4.95
C ASN A 164 4.10 31.25 -5.54
N HIS A 165 4.32 30.23 -4.71
CA HIS A 165 4.70 28.88 -5.14
C HIS A 165 3.46 28.07 -5.52
N ARG A 166 2.84 28.45 -6.64
CA ARG A 166 1.47 28.02 -6.97
C ARG A 166 1.35 26.63 -7.57
N LEU A 167 2.38 26.15 -8.28
CA LEU A 167 2.32 24.93 -9.11
C LEU A 167 0.99 24.83 -9.88
N ARG A 168 0.74 25.89 -10.64
CA ARG A 168 -0.53 26.11 -11.32
C ARG A 168 -0.72 25.10 -12.44
N GLY A 169 -1.88 24.44 -12.46
CA GLY A 169 -2.20 23.43 -13.48
C GLY A 169 -1.47 22.11 -13.28
N VAL A 170 -0.92 21.86 -12.09
CA VAL A 170 -0.19 20.63 -11.77
C VAL A 170 -0.88 19.92 -10.61
N GLY A 171 -1.24 18.65 -10.80
CA GLY A 171 -1.71 17.77 -9.74
C GLY A 171 -0.55 17.39 -8.83
N THR A 172 -0.74 17.55 -7.52
CA THR A 172 0.33 17.38 -6.54
C THR A 172 -0.09 16.43 -5.42
N ILE A 173 0.91 15.78 -4.82
CA ILE A 173 0.76 15.00 -3.60
C ILE A 173 1.65 15.62 -2.54
N LEU A 174 1.08 15.91 -1.37
CA LEU A 174 1.83 16.27 -0.16
C LEU A 174 1.82 15.09 0.79
N ALA A 175 2.98 14.46 0.94
CA ALA A 175 3.22 13.46 1.96
C ALA A 175 3.92 14.10 3.16
N THR A 176 3.45 13.80 4.36
CA THR A 176 4.11 14.22 5.59
C THR A 176 4.39 13.03 6.49
N PHE A 177 5.61 12.97 7.01
CA PHE A 177 6.11 11.90 7.86
C PHE A 177 6.55 12.46 9.20
N ASP A 178 5.92 12.03 10.28
CA ASP A 178 6.38 12.36 11.63
C ASP A 178 7.62 11.55 11.97
N ALA A 179 8.61 12.23 12.53
CA ALA A 179 9.78 11.60 13.12
C ALA A 179 9.32 10.69 14.26
N VAL A 180 9.94 9.53 14.32
CA VAL A 180 9.77 8.55 15.39
C VAL A 180 11.09 8.43 16.13
N ASP A 181 11.04 8.04 17.40
CA ASP A 181 12.23 7.81 18.20
C ASP A 181 13.05 6.67 17.58
N GLY A 182 14.37 6.67 17.79
CA GLY A 182 15.30 5.76 17.11
C GLY A 182 14.93 4.27 17.24
N GLU A 183 14.29 3.91 18.35
CA GLU A 183 13.81 2.56 18.66
C GLU A 183 12.59 2.15 17.82
N ASP A 184 11.72 3.12 17.46
CA ASP A 184 10.50 2.90 16.68
C ASP A 184 10.75 3.00 15.16
N ILE A 185 11.93 3.43 14.71
CA ILE A 185 12.26 3.57 13.28
C ILE A 185 12.13 2.22 12.57
N ALA A 186 12.67 1.15 13.16
CA ALA A 186 12.63 -0.17 12.54
C ALA A 186 11.19 -0.71 12.40
N GLU A 187 10.28 -0.28 13.28
CA GLU A 187 8.89 -0.74 13.29
C GLU A 187 7.99 0.09 12.35
N VAL A 188 8.17 1.42 12.33
CA VAL A 188 7.33 2.34 11.54
C VAL A 188 7.89 2.60 10.13
N TYR A 189 9.21 2.59 10.01
CA TYR A 189 9.96 2.95 8.80
C TYR A 189 11.07 1.92 8.55
N SER A 190 10.72 0.62 8.53
CA SER A 190 11.66 -0.50 8.40
C SER A 190 12.60 -0.40 7.18
N GLY A 191 12.15 0.28 6.11
CA GLY A 191 12.92 0.56 4.89
C GLY A 191 13.49 1.98 4.78
N GLY A 192 13.32 2.82 5.81
CA GLY A 192 13.61 4.25 5.76
C GLY A 192 12.40 5.09 5.36
N GLU A 193 12.64 6.26 4.75
CA GLU A 193 11.58 7.16 4.26
C GLU A 193 10.77 6.45 3.17
N PRO A 194 9.46 6.19 3.38
CA PRO A 194 8.67 5.48 2.40
C PRO A 194 8.54 6.24 1.08
N GLU A 195 8.68 5.52 -0.02
CA GLU A 195 8.41 6.04 -1.36
C GLU A 195 6.91 6.12 -1.61
N VAL A 196 6.44 7.28 -2.07
CA VAL A 196 5.03 7.57 -2.30
C VAL A 196 4.72 7.46 -3.78
N SER A 197 3.81 6.56 -4.13
CA SER A 197 3.19 6.52 -5.46
C SER A 197 1.67 6.43 -5.32
N ALA A 198 0.93 6.78 -6.36
CA ALA A 198 -0.52 6.73 -6.34
C ALA A 198 -1.07 6.24 -7.67
N LEU A 199 -2.15 5.47 -7.60
CA LEU A 199 -3.01 5.21 -8.73
C LEU A 199 -3.93 6.40 -8.91
N ILE A 200 -3.74 7.15 -9.99
CA ILE A 200 -4.50 8.36 -10.26
C ILE A 200 -5.37 8.20 -11.50
N ASP A 201 -6.48 8.91 -11.49
CA ASP A 201 -7.20 9.28 -12.70
C ASP A 201 -6.61 10.63 -13.16
N GLY A 202 -5.94 10.61 -14.32
CA GLY A 202 -5.16 11.72 -14.85
C GLY A 202 -5.99 12.91 -15.31
N ALA A 203 -5.42 13.73 -16.18
CA ALA A 203 -6.07 14.93 -16.69
C ALA A 203 -7.29 14.58 -17.55
N ASP A 204 -8.31 15.44 -17.50
CA ASP A 204 -9.50 15.30 -18.35
C ASP A 204 -9.13 15.62 -19.82
N PRO A 205 -9.18 14.65 -20.73
CA PRO A 205 -8.85 14.89 -22.14
C PRO A 205 -9.87 15.79 -22.82
N TYR A 206 -9.39 16.65 -23.72
CA TYR A 206 -10.23 17.46 -24.60
C TYR A 206 -10.89 16.60 -25.69
N TRP A 207 -12.21 16.72 -25.79
CA TRP A 207 -13.02 16.05 -26.80
C TRP A 207 -13.54 17.05 -27.83
N ALA A 208 -12.96 17.05 -29.03
CA ALA A 208 -13.26 18.00 -30.09
C ALA A 208 -14.71 17.92 -30.62
N VAL A 209 -15.36 16.76 -30.49
CA VAL A 209 -16.76 16.60 -30.94
C VAL A 209 -17.72 17.42 -30.10
N SER A 210 -17.48 17.52 -28.79
CA SER A 210 -18.29 18.35 -27.89
C SER A 210 -17.66 19.72 -27.58
N GLY A 211 -16.37 19.91 -27.92
CA GLY A 211 -15.61 21.11 -27.57
C GLY A 211 -15.40 21.27 -26.06
N GLN A 212 -15.33 20.17 -25.31
CA GLN A 212 -15.24 20.16 -23.84
C GLN A 212 -14.21 19.14 -23.37
N THR A 213 -13.63 19.36 -22.19
CA THR A 213 -12.82 18.35 -21.50
C THR A 213 -13.70 17.39 -20.73
N MET A 214 -13.41 16.10 -20.78
CA MET A 214 -14.17 15.08 -20.04
C MET A 214 -13.29 13.93 -19.61
N TYR A 215 -13.43 13.46 -18.37
CA TYR A 215 -12.75 12.24 -17.95
C TYR A 215 -13.14 11.06 -18.85
N SER A 216 -12.13 10.35 -19.36
CA SER A 216 -12.33 9.17 -20.19
C SER A 216 -11.12 8.25 -20.14
N ARG A 217 -11.37 6.93 -20.18
CA ARG A 217 -10.35 5.89 -20.41
C ARG A 217 -10.36 5.39 -21.86
N ASN A 218 -11.04 6.09 -22.77
CA ASN A 218 -11.20 5.68 -24.16
C ASN A 218 -10.08 6.27 -25.04
N PRO A 219 -9.33 5.45 -25.79
CA PRO A 219 -8.19 5.90 -26.59
C PRO A 219 -8.58 6.90 -27.69
N ALA A 220 -9.80 6.84 -28.25
CA ALA A 220 -10.23 7.84 -29.24
C ALA A 220 -10.33 9.25 -28.64
N VAL A 221 -10.72 9.36 -27.38
CA VAL A 221 -10.77 10.64 -26.66
C VAL A 221 -9.38 11.12 -26.30
N HIS A 222 -8.49 10.21 -25.88
CA HIS A 222 -7.08 10.54 -25.65
C HIS A 222 -6.41 11.05 -26.92
N LEU A 223 -6.69 10.43 -28.06
CA LEU A 223 -6.16 10.87 -29.35
C LEU A 223 -6.69 12.26 -29.74
N SER A 224 -7.98 12.53 -29.50
CA SER A 224 -8.56 13.86 -29.71
C SER A 224 -7.81 14.92 -28.90
N ASP A 225 -7.55 14.66 -27.62
CA ASP A 225 -6.82 15.59 -26.75
C ASP A 225 -5.42 15.89 -27.29
N ILE A 226 -4.65 14.87 -27.64
CA ILE A 226 -3.29 15.06 -28.16
C ILE A 226 -3.26 15.84 -29.47
N LEU A 227 -4.24 15.64 -30.33
CA LEU A 227 -4.28 16.30 -31.64
C LEU A 227 -4.84 17.72 -31.58
N SER A 228 -5.86 17.96 -30.75
CA SER A 228 -6.72 19.16 -30.84
C SER A 228 -6.92 19.95 -29.55
N ASN A 229 -6.24 19.59 -28.45
CA ASN A 229 -6.32 20.39 -27.23
C ASN A 229 -5.98 21.87 -27.52
N PRO A 230 -6.82 22.84 -27.10
CA PRO A 230 -6.60 24.26 -27.39
C PRO A 230 -5.26 24.84 -26.91
N THR A 231 -4.60 24.18 -25.97
CA THR A 231 -3.35 24.66 -25.34
C THR A 231 -2.10 24.24 -26.12
N TYR A 232 -2.07 23.02 -26.67
CA TYR A 232 -0.86 22.43 -27.28
C TYR A 232 -1.13 21.57 -28.52
N GLY A 233 -2.40 21.33 -28.84
CA GLY A 233 -2.81 20.57 -30.01
C GLY A 233 -2.30 21.22 -31.28
N VAL A 234 -1.89 20.39 -32.23
CA VAL A 234 -1.32 20.82 -33.52
C VAL A 234 -2.37 21.00 -34.61
N VAL A 235 -3.59 20.51 -34.38
CA VAL A 235 -4.70 20.49 -35.34
C VAL A 235 -5.92 21.18 -34.72
N SER A 236 -6.65 21.96 -35.50
CA SER A 236 -7.91 22.57 -35.04
C SER A 236 -9.07 21.57 -35.13
N ASP A 237 -10.13 21.78 -34.34
CA ASP A 237 -11.34 20.94 -34.40
C ASP A 237 -11.95 20.88 -35.80
N ALA A 238 -11.84 21.95 -36.57
CA ALA A 238 -12.36 22.03 -37.95
C ALA A 238 -11.59 21.13 -38.92
N ASP A 239 -10.32 20.83 -38.62
CA ASP A 239 -9.44 19.95 -39.39
C ASP A 239 -9.58 18.47 -38.97
N LEU A 240 -10.39 18.15 -37.96
CA LEU A 240 -10.74 16.78 -37.58
C LEU A 240 -12.04 16.32 -38.25
N ASP A 241 -12.09 15.04 -38.65
CA ASP A 241 -13.35 14.38 -39.00
C ASP A 241 -14.04 13.91 -37.71
N LEU A 242 -14.82 14.81 -37.12
CA LEU A 242 -15.55 14.59 -35.87
C LEU A 242 -16.51 13.38 -35.94
N THR A 243 -17.03 13.05 -37.13
CA THR A 243 -17.91 11.88 -37.32
C THR A 243 -17.13 10.59 -37.15
N ARG A 244 -15.91 10.54 -37.70
CA ARG A 244 -15.02 9.37 -37.57
C ARG A 244 -14.49 9.21 -36.14
N PHE A 245 -14.18 10.30 -35.46
CA PHE A 245 -13.85 10.27 -34.04
C PHE A 245 -15.02 9.76 -33.18
N ALA A 246 -16.25 10.22 -33.42
CA ALA A 246 -17.43 9.73 -32.72
C ALA A 246 -17.69 8.23 -32.99
N ALA A 247 -17.48 7.77 -34.23
CA ALA A 247 -17.57 6.34 -34.57
C ALA A 247 -16.50 5.52 -33.83
N ALA A 248 -15.25 5.99 -33.79
CA ALA A 248 -14.17 5.33 -33.07
C ALA A 248 -14.43 5.24 -31.55
N LEU A 249 -15.00 6.29 -30.95
CA LEU A 249 -15.46 6.27 -29.55
C LEU A 249 -16.45 5.12 -29.32
N SER A 250 -17.47 5.02 -30.17
CA SER A 250 -18.50 3.97 -30.10
C SER A 250 -17.90 2.57 -30.29
N ASP A 251 -17.00 2.40 -31.26
CA ASP A 251 -16.32 1.14 -31.53
C ASP A 251 -15.48 0.67 -30.33
N CYS A 252 -14.76 1.59 -29.68
CA CYS A 252 -13.97 1.30 -28.48
C CYS A 252 -14.85 0.93 -27.27
N ASN A 253 -16.04 1.52 -27.16
CA ASN A 253 -16.99 1.24 -26.06
C ASN A 253 -17.83 -0.02 -26.29
N ALA A 254 -17.81 -0.62 -27.49
CA ALA A 254 -18.54 -1.84 -27.75
C ALA A 254 -18.11 -2.96 -26.78
N ASN A 255 -19.09 -3.69 -26.23
CA ASN A 255 -18.82 -4.77 -25.29
C ASN A 255 -18.22 -5.99 -26.01
N VAL A 256 -17.22 -6.59 -25.39
CA VAL A 256 -16.51 -7.78 -25.83
C VAL A 256 -16.56 -8.82 -24.71
N PRO A 257 -16.84 -10.10 -25.00
CA PRO A 257 -16.91 -11.13 -23.97
C PRO A 257 -15.55 -11.41 -23.35
N THR A 258 -15.55 -11.69 -22.05
CA THR A 258 -14.40 -12.09 -21.23
C THR A 258 -14.77 -13.35 -20.44
N ALA A 259 -13.79 -14.07 -19.90
CA ALA A 259 -14.04 -15.26 -19.06
C ALA A 259 -14.95 -14.93 -17.85
N GLY A 260 -14.87 -13.71 -17.32
CA GLY A 260 -15.65 -13.20 -16.19
C GLY A 260 -16.84 -12.30 -16.52
N GLY A 261 -17.23 -12.16 -17.80
CA GLY A 261 -18.37 -11.32 -18.21
C GLY A 261 -18.13 -10.56 -19.52
N THR A 262 -18.19 -9.23 -19.46
CA THR A 262 -17.91 -8.38 -20.62
C THR A 262 -17.08 -7.17 -20.24
N ARG A 263 -16.22 -6.71 -21.14
CA ARG A 263 -15.48 -5.45 -21.02
C ARG A 263 -15.69 -4.57 -22.26
N PRO A 264 -15.45 -3.25 -22.17
CA PRO A 264 -15.28 -2.42 -23.35
C PRO A 264 -14.12 -2.93 -24.23
N ARG A 265 -14.28 -2.87 -25.54
CA ARG A 265 -13.31 -3.39 -26.52
C ARG A 265 -11.91 -2.81 -26.31
N TYR A 266 -11.81 -1.49 -26.19
CA TYR A 266 -10.54 -0.78 -26.05
C TYR A 266 -10.58 0.25 -24.93
N ARG A 267 -9.61 0.15 -24.00
CA ARG A 267 -9.30 1.14 -22.98
C ARG A 267 -7.81 1.46 -23.00
N SER A 268 -7.46 2.67 -22.58
CA SER A 268 -6.07 3.09 -22.46
C SER A 268 -5.81 3.87 -21.17
N GLY A 269 -4.57 3.78 -20.70
CA GLY A 269 -3.99 4.72 -19.76
C GLY A 269 -2.57 5.05 -20.22
N VAL A 270 -2.31 6.33 -20.47
CA VAL A 270 -1.08 6.77 -21.14
C VAL A 270 -0.43 7.87 -20.33
N SER A 271 0.86 7.70 -20.10
CA SER A 271 1.75 8.75 -19.61
C SER A 271 2.71 9.14 -20.72
N TYR A 272 2.96 10.44 -20.87
CA TYR A 272 3.95 10.96 -21.81
C TYR A 272 4.57 12.25 -21.26
N ALA A 273 5.84 12.47 -21.57
CA ALA A 273 6.50 13.72 -21.25
C ALA A 273 6.07 14.79 -22.27
N LEU A 274 5.93 16.05 -21.85
CA LEU A 274 5.59 17.15 -22.76
C LEU A 274 6.68 17.42 -23.82
N SER A 275 7.88 16.88 -23.62
CA SER A 275 8.98 16.88 -24.60
C SER A 275 8.89 15.77 -25.63
N ASP A 276 8.02 14.78 -25.44
CA ASP A 276 7.85 13.68 -26.39
C ASP A 276 7.21 14.17 -27.68
N ALA A 277 7.62 13.59 -28.81
CA ALA A 277 7.02 13.91 -30.09
C ALA A 277 5.54 13.46 -30.09
N LEU A 278 4.60 14.39 -30.29
CA LEU A 278 3.16 14.12 -30.30
C LEU A 278 2.76 12.99 -31.26
N LYS A 279 3.50 12.81 -32.35
CA LYS A 279 3.33 11.68 -33.28
C LYS A 279 3.53 10.33 -32.60
N ASP A 280 4.59 10.20 -31.79
CA ASP A 280 4.93 8.93 -31.14
C ASP A 280 3.88 8.62 -30.05
N VAL A 281 3.41 9.66 -29.34
CA VAL A 281 2.32 9.51 -28.36
C VAL A 281 0.98 9.16 -29.04
N ALA A 282 0.65 9.82 -30.15
CA ALA A 282 -0.54 9.50 -30.94
C ALA A 282 -0.49 8.05 -31.47
N GLN A 283 0.68 7.58 -31.89
CA GLN A 283 0.86 6.20 -32.33
C GLN A 283 0.63 5.21 -31.19
N LYS A 284 1.19 5.47 -29.99
CA LYS A 284 0.97 4.64 -28.79
C LYS A 284 -0.52 4.49 -28.45
N ILE A 285 -1.32 5.55 -28.67
CA ILE A 285 -2.78 5.52 -28.47
C ILE A 285 -3.49 4.75 -29.60
N LEU A 286 -3.07 4.93 -30.85
CA LEU A 286 -3.60 4.18 -32.00
C LEU A 286 -3.37 2.68 -31.84
N ASP A 287 -2.18 2.28 -31.41
CA ASP A 287 -1.82 0.90 -31.15
C ASP A 287 -2.71 0.29 -30.05
N ALA A 288 -3.02 1.06 -29.00
CA ALA A 288 -3.90 0.64 -27.91
C ALA A 288 -5.34 0.30 -28.36
N MET A 289 -5.78 0.79 -29.52
CA MET A 289 -7.09 0.47 -30.10
C MET A 289 -7.03 -0.32 -31.41
N GLY A 290 -5.86 -0.84 -31.81
CA GLY A 290 -5.66 -1.47 -33.11
C GLY A 290 -6.06 -0.56 -34.30
N GLY A 291 -6.01 0.76 -34.07
CA GLY A 291 -6.59 1.75 -34.94
C GLY A 291 -5.63 2.27 -36.00
N ARG A 292 -6.15 3.09 -36.91
CA ARG A 292 -5.34 3.89 -37.83
C ARG A 292 -5.90 5.30 -37.96
N ALA A 293 -5.04 6.23 -38.36
CA ALA A 293 -5.43 7.57 -38.76
C ALA A 293 -5.04 7.83 -40.22
N TRP A 294 -5.82 8.61 -40.93
CA TRP A 294 -5.54 9.01 -42.32
C TRP A 294 -6.09 10.40 -42.61
N ILE A 295 -5.64 10.98 -43.72
CA ILE A 295 -6.17 12.24 -44.22
C ILE A 295 -7.27 11.93 -45.24
N THR A 296 -8.45 12.46 -45.00
CA THR A 296 -9.60 12.39 -45.91
C THR A 296 -9.37 13.24 -47.16
N PRO A 297 -10.07 12.98 -48.28
CA PRO A 297 -10.02 13.84 -49.46
C PRO A 297 -10.33 15.32 -49.18
N GLU A 298 -11.12 15.59 -48.15
CA GLU A 298 -11.45 16.94 -47.65
C GLU A 298 -10.30 17.61 -46.87
N GLY A 299 -9.19 16.90 -46.67
CA GLY A 299 -8.02 17.38 -45.94
C GLY A 299 -8.15 17.32 -44.42
N LYS A 300 -9.13 16.56 -43.91
CA LYS A 300 -9.36 16.35 -42.47
C LYS A 300 -8.70 15.08 -41.96
N VAL A 301 -8.28 15.07 -40.71
CA VAL A 301 -7.76 13.88 -40.03
C VAL A 301 -8.93 13.01 -39.59
N ALA A 302 -8.99 11.79 -40.12
CA ALA A 302 -9.95 10.77 -39.72
C ALA A 302 -9.24 9.64 -38.96
N VAL A 303 -10.01 8.96 -38.11
CA VAL A 303 -9.56 7.83 -37.31
C VAL A 303 -10.56 6.69 -37.36
N GLU A 304 -10.08 5.48 -37.22
CA GLU A 304 -10.91 4.30 -36.98
C GLU A 304 -10.25 3.39 -35.95
N ALA A 305 -11.05 2.75 -35.11
CA ALA A 305 -10.60 1.70 -34.20
C ALA A 305 -10.46 0.37 -34.96
N GLY A 306 -9.78 -0.61 -34.36
CA GLY A 306 -9.61 -1.97 -34.88
C GLY A 306 -10.92 -2.77 -34.94
N VAL A 307 -11.80 -2.43 -35.87
CA VAL A 307 -13.06 -3.13 -36.12
C VAL A 307 -13.17 -3.46 -37.60
N TRP A 308 -13.57 -4.70 -37.90
CA TRP A 308 -13.79 -5.12 -39.28
C TRP A 308 -14.93 -4.33 -39.92
N ARG A 309 -14.64 -3.74 -41.09
CA ARG A 309 -15.64 -3.10 -41.96
C ARG A 309 -15.50 -3.73 -43.34
N ALA A 310 -16.63 -4.21 -43.88
CA ALA A 310 -16.64 -4.83 -45.19
C ALA A 310 -16.24 -3.82 -46.28
N PRO A 311 -15.45 -4.24 -47.29
CA PRO A 311 -15.06 -3.35 -48.38
C PRO A 311 -16.28 -2.89 -49.18
N THR A 312 -16.34 -1.60 -49.49
CA THR A 312 -17.39 -0.97 -50.30
C THR A 312 -17.01 -0.90 -51.79
N VAL A 313 -15.71 -0.91 -52.08
CA VAL A 313 -15.16 -0.81 -53.43
C VAL A 313 -14.67 -2.17 -53.90
N THR A 314 -14.98 -2.53 -55.14
CA THR A 314 -14.54 -3.77 -55.78
C THR A 314 -13.63 -3.49 -56.98
N ILE A 315 -12.42 -4.06 -56.95
CA ILE A 315 -11.52 -4.13 -58.09
C ILE A 315 -11.94 -5.31 -58.95
N GLU A 316 -12.23 -5.02 -60.22
CA GLU A 316 -12.49 -6.01 -61.26
C GLU A 316 -11.33 -6.02 -62.26
N GLU A 317 -11.25 -7.08 -63.07
CA GLU A 317 -10.21 -7.25 -64.09
C GLU A 317 -10.07 -6.05 -65.04
N ARG A 318 -11.18 -5.41 -65.41
CA ARG A 318 -11.18 -4.21 -66.27
C ARG A 318 -10.47 -3.00 -65.67
N HIS A 319 -10.30 -2.92 -64.35
CA HIS A 319 -9.66 -1.79 -63.67
C HIS A 319 -8.13 -1.93 -63.66
N ILE A 320 -7.61 -3.14 -63.90
CA ILE A 320 -6.20 -3.49 -63.77
C ILE A 320 -5.46 -3.19 -65.08
N VAL A 321 -4.29 -2.58 -64.94
CA VAL A 321 -3.31 -2.38 -66.02
C VAL A 321 -2.23 -3.45 -65.92
N GLU A 322 -1.66 -3.61 -64.73
CA GLU A 322 -0.59 -4.55 -64.42
C GLU A 322 -0.82 -5.10 -63.01
N MET A 323 -0.42 -6.34 -62.77
CA MET A 323 -0.55 -6.96 -61.46
C MET A 323 0.58 -7.95 -61.23
N GLU A 324 1.24 -7.81 -60.09
CA GLU A 324 2.12 -8.80 -59.50
C GLU A 324 1.35 -9.52 -58.39
N TYR A 325 1.34 -10.84 -58.40
CA TYR A 325 0.61 -11.67 -57.44
C TYR A 325 1.56 -12.72 -56.86
N GLY A 326 1.60 -12.82 -55.54
CA GLY A 326 2.52 -13.69 -54.84
C GLY A 326 1.96 -14.26 -53.53
N ALA A 327 2.75 -15.15 -52.94
CA ALA A 327 2.51 -15.63 -51.58
C ALA A 327 2.67 -14.48 -50.57
N GLY A 328 1.89 -14.51 -49.49
CA GLY A 328 1.87 -13.44 -48.50
C GLY A 328 3.24 -13.12 -47.89
N THR A 329 3.69 -13.88 -46.89
CA THR A 329 4.97 -13.59 -46.20
C THR A 329 6.05 -14.59 -46.59
N GLU A 330 7.30 -14.15 -46.74
CA GLU A 330 8.46 -15.02 -46.99
C GLU A 330 8.83 -15.83 -45.74
N ARG A 331 9.29 -17.08 -45.91
CA ARG A 331 9.59 -18.01 -44.80
C ARG A 331 10.49 -17.40 -43.70
N ILE A 332 11.49 -16.60 -44.07
CA ILE A 332 12.49 -16.04 -43.13
C ILE A 332 11.92 -14.89 -42.28
N LYS A 333 10.84 -14.22 -42.73
CA LYS A 333 10.28 -13.02 -42.07
C LYS A 333 8.98 -13.28 -41.33
N ARG A 334 8.54 -14.55 -41.25
CA ARG A 334 7.27 -14.91 -40.60
C ARG A 334 7.41 -14.91 -39.09
N VAL A 335 6.39 -14.37 -38.44
CA VAL A 335 6.24 -14.35 -36.99
C VAL A 335 4.96 -15.11 -36.70
N THR A 336 5.05 -16.27 -36.07
CA THR A 336 3.88 -17.10 -35.74
C THR A 336 3.29 -16.78 -34.38
N THR A 337 4.10 -16.23 -33.49
CA THR A 337 3.75 -16.03 -32.09
C THR A 337 4.13 -14.61 -31.66
N LEU A 338 3.17 -13.90 -31.05
CA LEU A 338 3.41 -12.60 -30.43
C LEU A 338 3.26 -12.69 -28.91
N VAL A 339 4.18 -12.08 -28.18
CA VAL A 339 4.12 -11.98 -26.72
C VAL A 339 3.90 -10.51 -26.35
N PRO A 340 2.69 -10.11 -25.95
CA PRO A 340 2.43 -8.72 -25.61
C PRO A 340 2.88 -8.37 -24.18
N THR A 341 3.61 -7.26 -24.04
CA THR A 341 3.87 -6.59 -22.76
C THR A 341 2.80 -5.52 -22.52
N TYR A 342 2.17 -5.50 -21.35
CA TYR A 342 1.14 -4.53 -20.99
C TYR A 342 1.26 -4.12 -19.52
N VAL A 343 0.43 -3.16 -19.09
CA VAL A 343 0.38 -2.71 -17.69
C VAL A 343 -0.73 -3.46 -16.95
N ALA A 344 -0.38 -4.34 -16.02
CA ALA A 344 -1.34 -5.22 -15.36
C ALA A 344 -1.82 -4.65 -14.01
N PRO A 345 -3.13 -4.35 -13.85
CA PRO A 345 -3.69 -3.94 -12.57
C PRO A 345 -3.49 -4.96 -11.43
N GLU A 346 -3.46 -6.26 -11.75
CA GLU A 346 -3.36 -7.40 -10.83
C GLU A 346 -2.01 -7.45 -10.10
N VAL A 347 -0.94 -7.04 -10.78
CA VAL A 347 0.41 -6.86 -10.22
C VAL A 347 0.68 -5.40 -9.89
N ARG A 348 -0.33 -4.70 -9.38
CA ARG A 348 -0.24 -3.30 -8.90
C ARG A 348 0.21 -2.31 -9.98
N TRP A 349 -0.34 -2.46 -11.19
CA TRP A 349 -0.07 -1.59 -12.35
C TRP A 349 1.38 -1.64 -12.84
N GLN A 350 2.07 -2.77 -12.66
CA GLN A 350 3.41 -2.99 -13.20
C GLN A 350 3.37 -3.57 -14.61
N GLU A 351 4.49 -3.45 -15.32
CA GLU A 351 4.67 -4.02 -16.65
C GLU A 351 4.84 -5.53 -16.54
N THR A 352 4.06 -6.28 -17.31
CA THR A 352 4.16 -7.74 -17.38
C THR A 352 3.79 -8.24 -18.77
N THR A 353 4.20 -9.47 -19.08
CA THR A 353 3.83 -10.14 -20.32
C THR A 353 2.51 -10.88 -20.13
N ALA A 354 1.59 -10.76 -21.09
CA ALA A 354 0.44 -11.66 -21.15
C ALA A 354 0.81 -12.97 -21.85
N ASP A 355 -0.14 -13.91 -21.88
CA ASP A 355 0.03 -15.17 -22.59
C ASP A 355 0.39 -14.96 -24.07
N PRO A 356 1.29 -15.80 -24.63
CA PRO A 356 1.61 -15.76 -26.05
C PRO A 356 0.38 -15.99 -26.91
N VAL A 357 0.23 -15.17 -27.95
CA VAL A 357 -0.81 -15.35 -28.97
C VAL A 357 -0.22 -16.02 -30.19
N ASP A 358 -0.75 -17.20 -30.51
CA ASP A 358 -0.32 -18.02 -31.63
C ASP A 358 -1.25 -17.90 -32.84
N ASP A 359 -0.65 -17.82 -34.03
CA ASP A 359 -1.34 -18.04 -35.30
C ASP A 359 -1.33 -19.54 -35.64
N ALA A 360 -2.31 -20.26 -35.11
CA ALA A 360 -2.43 -21.71 -35.29
C ALA A 360 -2.48 -22.14 -36.77
N ALA A 361 -3.06 -21.30 -37.64
CA ALA A 361 -3.13 -21.58 -39.08
C ALA A 361 -1.76 -21.44 -39.74
N ALA A 362 -0.98 -20.43 -39.36
CA ALA A 362 0.40 -20.27 -39.82
C ALA A 362 1.30 -21.41 -39.31
N ILE A 363 1.18 -21.78 -38.03
CA ILE A 363 1.96 -22.86 -37.41
C ILE A 363 1.67 -24.19 -38.09
N ALA A 364 0.39 -24.55 -38.28
CA ALA A 364 0.01 -25.80 -38.94
C ALA A 364 0.55 -25.90 -40.38
N ARG A 365 0.70 -24.76 -41.06
CA ARG A 365 1.13 -24.71 -42.46
C ARG A 365 2.65 -24.68 -42.63
N TRP A 366 3.38 -24.09 -41.70
CA TRP A 366 4.80 -23.76 -41.89
C TRP A 366 5.72 -24.16 -40.74
N GLY A 367 5.17 -24.65 -39.63
CA GLY A 367 5.90 -24.89 -38.39
C GLY A 367 5.94 -23.65 -37.50
N GLU A 368 6.41 -23.85 -36.28
CA GLU A 368 6.61 -22.79 -35.28
C GLU A 368 7.78 -21.89 -35.69
N GLY A 369 7.56 -20.58 -35.65
CA GLY A 369 8.58 -19.55 -35.86
C GLY A 369 9.04 -18.93 -34.55
N ASP A 370 10.00 -18.02 -34.61
CA ASP A 370 10.51 -17.35 -33.42
C ASP A 370 9.44 -16.43 -32.79
N PRO A 371 9.15 -16.57 -31.48
CA PRO A 371 8.27 -15.67 -30.76
C PRO A 371 8.82 -14.24 -30.78
N LYS A 372 7.92 -13.26 -30.92
CA LYS A 372 8.29 -11.85 -30.97
C LYS A 372 7.52 -11.03 -29.92
N GLY A 373 8.27 -10.29 -29.10
CA GLY A 373 7.71 -9.37 -28.12
C GLY A 373 7.09 -8.13 -28.77
N VAL A 374 5.99 -7.63 -28.22
CA VAL A 374 5.32 -6.38 -28.62
C VAL A 374 4.95 -5.57 -27.39
N ASP A 375 5.39 -4.32 -27.33
CA ASP A 375 5.11 -3.45 -26.19
C ASP A 375 3.80 -2.66 -26.39
N LEU A 376 2.77 -3.01 -25.63
CA LEU A 376 1.45 -2.36 -25.60
C LEU A 376 1.25 -1.64 -24.26
N LEU A 377 2.19 -0.76 -23.89
CA LEU A 377 2.24 -0.10 -22.57
C LEU A 377 1.10 0.90 -22.28
N ALA A 378 0.22 1.14 -23.26
CA ALA A 378 -1.02 1.90 -23.07
C ALA A 378 -2.22 1.02 -22.68
N VAL A 379 -2.10 -0.30 -22.88
CA VAL A 379 -3.14 -1.31 -22.63
C VAL A 379 -3.05 -1.80 -21.19
N GLN A 380 -4.21 -2.00 -20.57
CA GLN A 380 -4.33 -2.30 -19.14
C GLN A 380 -5.10 -3.59 -18.84
N HIS A 381 -5.22 -4.45 -19.85
CA HIS A 381 -5.97 -5.69 -19.78
C HIS A 381 -5.34 -6.72 -20.71
N HIS A 382 -5.00 -7.90 -20.20
CA HIS A 382 -4.37 -9.00 -20.95
C HIS A 382 -5.17 -9.38 -22.21
N GLY A 383 -6.48 -9.65 -22.07
CA GLY A 383 -7.35 -9.92 -23.22
C GLY A 383 -7.42 -8.82 -24.29
N GLN A 384 -7.26 -7.55 -23.94
CA GLN A 384 -7.19 -6.48 -24.95
C GLN A 384 -5.87 -6.55 -25.71
N ALA A 385 -4.77 -6.80 -25.01
CA ALA A 385 -3.45 -6.95 -25.61
C ALA A 385 -3.42 -8.16 -26.57
N ALA A 386 -3.99 -9.30 -26.15
CA ALA A 386 -4.12 -10.49 -26.98
C ALA A 386 -5.00 -10.25 -28.23
N HIS A 387 -6.11 -9.52 -28.09
CA HIS A 387 -6.98 -9.16 -29.24
C HIS A 387 -6.25 -8.31 -30.27
N ILE A 388 -5.42 -7.36 -29.83
CA ILE A 388 -4.60 -6.53 -30.72
C ILE A 388 -3.52 -7.39 -31.40
N CYS A 389 -2.85 -8.28 -30.66
CA CYS A 389 -1.87 -9.22 -31.23
C CYS A 389 -2.47 -10.13 -32.31
N LYS A 390 -3.70 -10.63 -32.13
CA LYS A 390 -4.42 -11.40 -33.16
C LYS A 390 -4.59 -10.60 -34.46
N GLN A 391 -4.97 -9.32 -34.35
CA GLN A 391 -5.10 -8.42 -35.51
C GLN A 391 -3.74 -8.15 -36.18
N MET A 392 -2.68 -8.01 -35.38
CA MET A 392 -1.32 -7.80 -35.88
C MET A 392 -0.78 -9.04 -36.60
N LEU A 393 -0.97 -10.24 -36.04
CA LEU A 393 -0.57 -11.51 -36.66
C LEU A 393 -1.23 -11.72 -38.02
N ALA A 394 -2.54 -11.46 -38.13
CA ALA A 394 -3.25 -11.57 -39.41
C ALA A 394 -2.67 -10.65 -40.49
N ARG A 395 -2.16 -9.47 -40.11
CA ARG A 395 -1.44 -8.56 -41.03
C ARG A 395 0.00 -9.00 -41.32
N MET A 396 0.66 -9.69 -40.39
CA MET A 396 2.02 -10.21 -40.58
C MET A 396 2.07 -11.50 -41.40
N ASN A 397 1.00 -12.30 -41.35
CA ASN A 397 0.89 -13.60 -42.03
C ASN A 397 -0.29 -13.65 -43.03
N PRO A 398 -0.42 -12.69 -43.97
CA PRO A 398 -1.46 -12.78 -44.99
C PRO A 398 -1.27 -14.04 -45.82
N ALA A 399 -2.36 -14.63 -46.30
CA ALA A 399 -2.28 -15.80 -47.17
C ALA A 399 -1.73 -15.43 -48.56
N ARG A 400 -2.13 -14.26 -49.10
CA ARG A 400 -1.73 -13.75 -50.41
C ARG A 400 -1.36 -12.27 -50.34
N ARG A 401 -0.47 -11.85 -51.23
CA ARG A 401 -0.08 -10.44 -51.41
C ARG A 401 -0.04 -10.12 -52.90
N MET A 402 -0.45 -8.90 -53.25
CA MET A 402 -0.46 -8.46 -54.64
C MET A 402 -0.14 -6.96 -54.74
N THR A 403 0.56 -6.60 -55.81
CA THR A 403 0.80 -5.22 -56.20
C THR A 403 0.05 -4.99 -57.51
N ILE A 404 -0.99 -4.15 -57.47
CA ILE A 404 -1.83 -3.88 -58.62
C ILE A 404 -1.61 -2.45 -59.10
N LYS A 405 -1.30 -2.29 -60.38
CA LYS A 405 -1.38 -1.00 -61.07
C LYS A 405 -2.77 -0.84 -61.67
N LEU A 406 -3.53 0.10 -61.12
CA LEU A 406 -4.88 0.46 -61.53
C LEU A 406 -4.86 1.71 -62.40
N ARG A 407 -5.87 1.84 -63.26
CA ARG A 407 -6.19 3.11 -63.94
C ARG A 407 -6.69 4.16 -62.90
N SER A 408 -7.32 5.23 -63.36
CA SER A 408 -7.95 6.26 -62.51
C SER A 408 -8.95 5.72 -61.47
N PHE A 409 -9.46 4.50 -61.64
CA PHE A 409 -10.28 3.82 -60.62
C PHE A 409 -9.59 3.74 -59.25
N GLY A 410 -8.25 3.61 -59.22
CA GLY A 410 -7.50 3.53 -57.97
C GLY A 410 -7.66 4.76 -57.08
N LEU A 411 -8.03 5.92 -57.62
CA LEU A 411 -8.33 7.12 -56.83
C LEU A 411 -9.53 6.94 -55.89
N ARG A 412 -10.44 6.00 -56.18
CA ARG A 412 -11.56 5.66 -55.29
C ARG A 412 -11.13 4.90 -54.03
N LEU A 413 -9.89 4.41 -53.99
CA LEU A 413 -9.35 3.66 -52.85
C LEU A 413 -8.70 4.57 -51.81
N ILE A 414 -8.62 5.88 -52.08
CA ILE A 414 -8.08 6.85 -51.13
C ILE A 414 -8.97 6.90 -49.88
N GLY A 415 -8.37 6.65 -48.72
CA GLY A 415 -9.07 6.62 -47.43
C GLY A 415 -9.72 5.28 -47.07
N GLU A 416 -9.84 4.34 -48.01
CA GLU A 416 -10.39 3.02 -47.72
C GLU A 416 -9.37 2.16 -46.94
N ARG A 417 -9.86 1.28 -46.04
CA ARG A 417 -9.01 0.31 -45.31
C ARG A 417 -8.84 -0.97 -46.11
N ALA A 418 -9.93 -1.39 -46.73
CA ALA A 418 -10.03 -2.66 -47.41
C ALA A 418 -10.75 -2.50 -48.75
N VAL A 419 -10.40 -3.36 -49.70
CA VAL A 419 -10.99 -3.42 -51.03
C VAL A 419 -11.33 -4.87 -51.35
N ALA A 420 -12.44 -5.11 -52.05
CA ALA A 420 -12.78 -6.42 -52.57
C ALA A 420 -12.07 -6.63 -53.91
N VAL A 421 -11.41 -7.77 -54.11
CA VAL A 421 -10.81 -8.13 -55.40
C VAL A 421 -11.64 -9.26 -56.01
N ASN A 422 -12.17 -9.00 -57.21
CA ASN A 422 -12.95 -9.96 -57.98
C ASN A 422 -12.19 -10.35 -59.24
N LEU A 423 -11.44 -11.45 -59.16
CA LEU A 423 -10.69 -12.06 -60.25
C LEU A 423 -10.94 -13.57 -60.25
N PRO A 424 -12.08 -14.04 -60.79
CA PRO A 424 -12.45 -15.45 -60.75
C PRO A 424 -11.39 -16.38 -61.37
N ARG A 425 -10.64 -15.90 -62.37
CA ARG A 425 -9.52 -16.64 -63.00
C ARG A 425 -8.39 -17.01 -62.02
N LEU A 426 -8.24 -16.29 -60.91
CA LEU A 426 -7.28 -16.55 -59.83
C LEU A 426 -7.93 -17.16 -58.58
N GLY A 427 -9.20 -17.57 -58.67
CA GLY A 427 -9.97 -18.05 -57.53
C GLY A 427 -10.30 -16.98 -56.51
N LEU A 428 -10.27 -15.69 -56.90
CA LEU A 428 -10.65 -14.56 -56.05
C LEU A 428 -12.07 -14.13 -56.41
N SER A 429 -13.04 -14.37 -55.52
CA SER A 429 -14.44 -14.00 -55.71
C SER A 429 -14.85 -13.01 -54.63
N SER A 430 -14.77 -11.71 -54.94
CA SER A 430 -14.98 -10.62 -53.99
C SER A 430 -14.17 -10.79 -52.68
N THR A 431 -12.98 -11.37 -52.77
CA THR A 431 -12.11 -11.64 -51.63
C THR A 431 -11.60 -10.32 -51.07
N PRO A 432 -11.67 -10.07 -49.76
CA PRO A 432 -11.23 -8.81 -49.18
C PRO A 432 -9.71 -8.73 -49.06
N PHE A 433 -9.15 -7.56 -49.33
CA PHE A 433 -7.74 -7.23 -49.17
C PHE A 433 -7.59 -5.93 -48.38
N TRP A 434 -6.64 -5.86 -47.44
CA TRP A 434 -6.22 -4.60 -46.84
C TRP A 434 -5.30 -3.83 -47.78
N ILE A 435 -5.44 -2.51 -47.78
CA ILE A 435 -4.59 -1.60 -48.54
C ILE A 435 -3.41 -1.21 -47.64
N GLU A 436 -2.18 -1.64 -48.00
CA GLU A 436 -0.95 -1.32 -47.28
C GLU A 436 -0.33 -0.01 -47.79
N SER A 437 -0.30 0.18 -49.11
CA SER A 437 0.19 1.41 -49.70
C SER A 437 -0.60 1.75 -50.97
N LEU A 438 -0.71 3.05 -51.22
CA LEU A 438 -1.33 3.61 -52.41
C LEU A 438 -0.44 4.75 -52.92
N ASN A 439 -0.03 4.67 -54.18
CA ASN A 439 0.80 5.67 -54.82
C ASN A 439 0.20 6.06 -56.18
N PHE A 440 0.27 7.34 -56.54
CA PHE A 440 -0.24 7.86 -57.80
C PHE A 440 0.88 8.53 -58.59
N ASP A 441 1.17 7.97 -59.77
CA ASP A 441 2.26 8.44 -60.64
C ASP A 441 1.86 9.62 -61.56
N GLY A 442 0.61 10.09 -61.47
CA GLY A 442 0.02 11.11 -62.34
C GLY A 442 -0.89 10.53 -63.42
N THR A 443 -0.80 9.23 -63.72
CA THR A 443 -1.62 8.55 -64.72
C THR A 443 -2.31 7.31 -64.14
N ASN A 444 -1.57 6.49 -63.40
CA ASN A 444 -2.02 5.24 -62.81
C ASN A 444 -1.81 5.26 -61.29
N THR A 445 -2.59 4.44 -60.60
CA THR A 445 -2.49 4.24 -59.16
C THR A 445 -1.90 2.86 -58.89
N THR A 446 -0.74 2.79 -58.24
CA THR A 446 -0.18 1.52 -57.76
C THR A 446 -0.66 1.28 -56.34
N VAL A 447 -1.18 0.09 -56.07
CA VAL A 447 -1.71 -0.30 -54.77
C VAL A 447 -1.09 -1.61 -54.34
N GLU A 448 -0.55 -1.64 -53.13
CA GLU A 448 -0.09 -2.86 -52.47
C GLU A 448 -1.20 -3.39 -51.56
N LEU A 449 -1.54 -4.64 -51.76
CA LEU A 449 -2.67 -5.31 -51.12
C LEU A 449 -2.21 -6.59 -50.44
N ILE A 450 -2.72 -6.82 -49.24
CA ILE A 450 -2.55 -8.08 -48.50
C ILE A 450 -3.92 -8.69 -48.21
N GLU A 451 -4.05 -10.01 -48.31
CA GLU A 451 -5.33 -10.67 -48.09
C GLU A 451 -5.81 -10.42 -46.66
N ALA A 452 -7.01 -9.89 -46.53
CA ALA A 452 -7.57 -9.56 -45.24
C ALA A 452 -8.23 -10.79 -44.63
N ASP A 453 -7.99 -11.01 -43.34
CA ASP A 453 -8.75 -11.97 -42.55
C ASP A 453 -9.78 -11.23 -41.67
N PRO A 454 -11.08 -11.25 -42.03
CA PRO A 454 -12.13 -10.65 -41.21
C PRO A 454 -12.23 -11.27 -39.82
N ALA A 455 -11.90 -12.56 -39.67
CA ALA A 455 -12.02 -13.27 -38.41
C ALA A 455 -10.98 -12.79 -37.38
N SER A 456 -9.89 -12.18 -37.81
CA SER A 456 -8.88 -11.56 -36.92
C SER A 456 -9.46 -10.50 -35.98
N PHE A 457 -10.58 -9.86 -36.35
CA PHE A 457 -11.26 -8.86 -35.53
C PHE A 457 -12.33 -9.46 -34.60
N SER A 458 -12.70 -10.72 -34.81
CA SER A 458 -13.62 -11.45 -33.93
C SER A 458 -12.90 -11.87 -32.65
N TRP A 459 -13.64 -11.91 -31.54
CA TRP A 459 -13.11 -12.21 -30.22
C TRP A 459 -14.07 -13.11 -29.44
N THR A 460 -13.51 -14.08 -28.76
CA THR A 460 -14.23 -15.01 -27.88
C THR A 460 -13.57 -15.04 -26.51
N ALA A 461 -14.34 -15.37 -25.46
CA ALA A 461 -13.83 -15.42 -24.08
C ALA A 461 -12.71 -16.47 -23.89
N ALA A 462 -12.67 -17.53 -24.71
CA ALA A 462 -11.64 -18.56 -24.63
C ALA A 462 -10.27 -18.11 -25.16
N GLU A 463 -10.21 -17.01 -25.92
CA GLU A 463 -8.97 -16.46 -26.48
C GLU A 463 -8.28 -15.45 -25.54
N GLU A 464 -8.85 -15.20 -24.38
CA GLU A 464 -8.38 -14.16 -23.46
C GLU A 464 -7.05 -14.50 -22.77
N GLY A 465 -6.78 -15.79 -22.55
CA GLY A 465 -5.68 -16.24 -21.71
C GLY A 465 -5.97 -16.01 -20.23
N ASP A 466 -4.98 -16.29 -19.39
CA ASP A 466 -5.06 -16.10 -17.95
C ASP A 466 -4.40 -14.77 -17.53
N PRO A 467 -4.99 -14.03 -16.57
CA PRO A 467 -4.30 -12.89 -15.96
C PRO A 467 -3.09 -13.38 -15.13
N PRO A 468 -2.08 -12.51 -14.92
CA PRO A 468 -0.99 -12.82 -14.00
C PRO A 468 -1.54 -13.01 -12.59
N GLU A 469 -0.85 -13.82 -11.79
CA GLU A 469 -1.21 -14.02 -10.38
C GLU A 469 -1.22 -12.69 -9.63
N GLU A 470 -2.25 -12.49 -8.81
CA GLU A 470 -2.37 -11.29 -7.98
C GLU A 470 -1.22 -11.23 -6.97
N ALA A 471 -0.62 -10.05 -6.82
CA ALA A 471 0.49 -9.85 -5.91
C ALA A 471 0.02 -10.04 -4.44
N GLN A 472 0.45 -11.13 -3.80
CA GLN A 472 0.15 -11.40 -2.40
C GLN A 472 0.92 -10.45 -1.48
N SER A 473 0.25 -9.92 -0.47
CA SER A 473 0.93 -9.21 0.62
C SER A 473 1.73 -10.21 1.44
N ILE A 474 3.02 -9.94 1.64
CA ILE A 474 3.83 -10.73 2.57
C ILE A 474 3.41 -10.34 3.99
N ASP A 475 2.79 -11.27 4.70
CA ASP A 475 2.55 -11.12 6.14
C ASP A 475 3.91 -11.08 6.86
N ARG A 476 4.25 -9.92 7.42
CA ARG A 476 5.50 -9.74 8.17
C ARG A 476 5.42 -10.30 9.60
N GLY A 477 4.26 -10.83 10.00
CA GLY A 477 3.99 -11.34 11.33
C GLY A 477 3.88 -10.23 12.36
N ALA A 478 2.86 -10.29 13.23
CA ALA A 478 2.81 -9.45 14.43
C ALA A 478 3.62 -10.13 15.54
N ALA A 479 4.62 -9.43 16.09
CA ALA A 479 5.34 -9.97 17.23
C ALA A 479 4.41 -10.08 18.45
N THR A 480 4.26 -11.30 18.95
CA THR A 480 3.42 -11.58 20.11
C THR A 480 4.22 -11.38 21.38
N ASN A 481 4.12 -10.18 21.96
CA ASN A 481 4.74 -9.86 23.25
C ASN A 481 3.81 -10.30 24.40
N THR A 482 4.27 -11.22 25.25
CA THR A 482 3.51 -11.73 26.41
C THR A 482 4.39 -11.81 27.65
N MET A 483 3.77 -11.64 28.82
CA MET A 483 4.43 -11.74 30.12
C MET A 483 3.46 -12.37 31.11
N SER A 484 3.99 -13.11 32.08
CA SER A 484 3.23 -13.63 33.21
C SER A 484 4.07 -13.56 34.48
N ILE A 485 3.41 -13.36 35.62
CA ILE A 485 4.03 -13.46 36.95
C ILE A 485 3.67 -14.85 37.47
N ASP A 486 4.67 -15.73 37.57
CA ASP A 486 4.47 -17.12 38.00
C ASP A 486 4.48 -17.25 39.52
N SER A 487 5.31 -16.45 40.20
CA SER A 487 5.39 -16.46 41.66
C SER A 487 5.71 -15.09 42.25
N VAL A 488 5.16 -14.86 43.44
CA VAL A 488 5.47 -13.74 44.32
C VAL A 488 5.78 -14.32 45.70
N THR A 489 6.98 -14.08 46.20
CA THR A 489 7.47 -14.66 47.46
C THR A 489 8.06 -13.58 48.35
N VAL A 490 7.72 -13.62 49.64
CA VAL A 490 8.37 -12.80 50.67
C VAL A 490 9.53 -13.61 51.23
N VAL A 491 10.76 -13.15 51.01
CA VAL A 491 11.98 -13.83 51.44
C VAL A 491 12.46 -13.23 52.75
N THR A 492 12.65 -14.08 53.75
CA THR A 492 13.04 -13.69 55.12
C THR A 492 14.33 -14.38 55.61
N THR A 493 14.90 -15.28 54.81
CA THR A 493 16.08 -16.08 55.19
C THR A 493 17.42 -15.39 54.93
N ASP A 494 17.43 -14.31 54.15
CA ASP A 494 18.64 -13.69 53.61
C ASP A 494 18.84 -12.25 54.17
N GLY A 495 18.50 -12.03 55.44
CA GLY A 495 18.56 -10.72 56.09
C GLY A 495 17.17 -10.06 56.23
N ASP A 496 17.12 -8.73 56.09
CA ASP A 496 15.87 -7.97 56.15
C ASP A 496 14.87 -8.44 55.06
N PRO A 497 13.56 -8.49 55.35
CA PRO A 497 12.59 -9.07 54.44
C PRO A 497 12.48 -8.29 53.12
N TYR A 498 12.37 -9.01 52.01
CA TYR A 498 12.13 -8.41 50.69
C TYR A 498 11.15 -9.26 49.87
N ILE A 499 10.53 -8.65 48.86
CA ILE A 499 9.64 -9.35 47.93
C ILE A 499 10.46 -9.74 46.70
N ARG A 500 10.37 -11.01 46.31
CA ARG A 500 10.88 -11.54 45.03
C ARG A 500 9.71 -11.94 44.15
N ILE A 501 9.72 -11.47 42.91
CA ILE A 501 8.80 -11.92 41.87
C ILE A 501 9.57 -12.68 40.80
N THR A 502 9.00 -13.77 40.31
CA THR A 502 9.52 -14.54 39.18
C THR A 502 8.43 -14.77 38.16
N GLY A 503 8.81 -14.85 36.89
CA GLY A 503 7.86 -15.13 35.84
C GLY A 503 8.50 -15.41 34.50
N SER A 504 7.66 -15.72 33.51
CA SER A 504 8.06 -15.94 32.14
C SER A 504 7.64 -14.79 31.23
N TYR A 505 8.40 -14.58 30.16
CA TYR A 505 8.06 -13.60 29.14
C TYR A 505 8.48 -14.10 27.76
N ASN A 506 7.73 -13.72 26.74
CA ASN A 506 8.10 -13.85 25.35
C ASN A 506 8.07 -12.45 24.74
N ALA A 507 9.20 -11.99 24.24
CA ALA A 507 9.33 -10.64 23.72
C ALA A 507 10.34 -10.58 22.58
N GLU A 508 10.20 -9.57 21.74
CA GLU A 508 11.19 -9.26 20.72
C GLU A 508 12.57 -8.97 21.33
N PRO A 509 13.68 -9.20 20.58
CA PRO A 509 15.05 -9.02 21.09
C PRO A 509 15.37 -7.63 21.67
N ALA A 510 14.59 -6.60 21.30
CA ALA A 510 14.75 -5.22 21.75
C ALA A 510 14.03 -4.92 23.08
N LEU A 511 13.19 -5.82 23.59
CA LEU A 511 12.38 -5.60 24.79
C LEU A 511 12.93 -6.38 25.99
N ALA A 512 12.98 -5.72 27.14
CA ALA A 512 13.38 -6.32 28.41
C ALA A 512 12.26 -6.24 29.45
N PRO A 513 12.13 -7.24 30.33
CA PRO A 513 11.22 -7.15 31.45
C PRO A 513 11.74 -6.12 32.47
N PHE A 514 10.81 -5.46 33.15
CA PHE A 514 11.08 -4.63 34.31
C PHE A 514 9.96 -4.81 35.34
N ALA A 515 10.28 -4.51 36.60
CA ALA A 515 9.30 -4.54 37.68
C ALA A 515 9.48 -3.36 38.63
N GLN A 516 8.37 -2.96 39.25
CA GLN A 516 8.32 -1.84 40.18
C GLN A 516 7.47 -2.20 41.40
N TYR A 517 7.72 -1.54 42.51
CA TYR A 517 6.98 -1.73 43.75
C TYR A 517 6.58 -0.39 44.37
N ARG A 518 5.56 -0.43 45.23
CA ARG A 518 5.13 0.68 46.10
C ARG A 518 4.49 0.14 47.37
N ARG A 519 4.30 1.00 48.37
CA ARG A 519 3.47 0.66 49.55
C ARG A 519 1.98 0.78 49.22
N SER A 520 1.16 -0.17 49.67
CA SER A 520 -0.27 -0.24 49.34
C SER A 520 -1.07 0.93 49.94
N ASP A 521 -0.64 1.47 51.09
CA ASP A 521 -1.20 2.68 51.72
C ASP A 521 -0.99 3.97 50.90
N GLN A 522 -0.22 3.91 49.81
CA GLN A 522 0.15 5.05 48.97
C GLN A 522 -0.32 4.92 47.52
N ALA A 523 -1.33 4.08 47.27
CA ALA A 523 -1.80 3.70 45.93
C ALA A 523 -2.24 4.85 45.00
N GLY A 524 -2.33 6.10 45.47
CA GLY A 524 -2.72 7.28 44.68
C GLY A 524 -1.79 8.50 44.72
N THR A 525 -0.67 8.46 45.46
CA THR A 525 0.09 9.69 45.80
C THR A 525 1.60 9.61 45.57
N PHE A 526 2.16 8.43 45.33
CA PHE A 526 3.62 8.23 45.22
C PHE A 526 4.06 7.56 43.91
N ILE A 527 5.32 7.82 43.55
CA ILE A 527 6.00 7.32 42.36
C ILE A 527 6.39 5.85 42.58
N TRP A 528 6.06 4.97 41.63
CA TRP A 528 6.52 3.59 41.60
C TRP A 528 8.05 3.52 41.60
N THR A 529 8.63 2.63 42.41
CA THR A 529 10.08 2.49 42.52
C THR A 529 10.55 1.22 41.81
N ASP A 530 11.65 1.30 41.07
CA ASP A 530 12.20 0.16 40.33
C ASP A 530 12.71 -0.95 41.26
N MET A 531 12.41 -2.19 40.89
CA MET A 531 12.95 -3.38 41.55
C MET A 531 14.33 -3.75 40.96
N ILE A 532 15.13 -4.46 41.74
CA ILE A 532 16.47 -4.90 41.35
C ILE A 532 16.33 -6.21 40.58
N ARG A 533 16.86 -6.27 39.36
CA ARG A 533 16.89 -7.49 38.56
C ARG A 533 17.89 -8.50 39.14
N GLU A 534 17.49 -9.76 39.20
CA GLU A 534 18.36 -10.88 39.54
C GLU A 534 18.54 -11.80 38.32
N GLU A 535 19.68 -12.50 38.27
CA GLU A 535 19.94 -13.49 37.22
C GLU A 535 19.07 -14.73 37.44
N MET A 536 18.43 -15.19 36.37
CA MET A 536 17.60 -16.39 36.35
C MET A 536 17.75 -17.08 35.00
N VAL A 537 17.79 -18.41 35.01
CA VAL A 537 17.81 -19.22 33.79
C VAL A 537 16.37 -19.44 33.34
N GLY A 538 15.96 -18.73 32.28
CA GLY A 538 14.62 -18.82 31.71
C GLY A 538 13.59 -17.98 32.46
N GLY A 539 13.25 -16.81 31.91
CA GLY A 539 12.29 -15.87 32.49
C GLY A 539 12.94 -14.65 33.12
N PHE A 540 12.26 -14.06 34.11
CA PHE A 540 12.74 -12.90 34.86
C PHE A 540 12.62 -13.13 36.36
N SER A 541 13.56 -12.56 37.13
CA SER A 541 13.49 -12.44 38.57
C SER A 541 13.77 -10.99 38.97
N PHE A 542 12.90 -10.42 39.81
CA PHE A 542 13.13 -9.11 40.42
C PHE A 542 12.94 -9.19 41.92
N ARG A 543 13.78 -8.48 42.67
CA ARG A 543 13.63 -8.29 44.11
C ARG A 543 13.47 -6.83 44.48
N THR A 544 12.73 -6.56 45.55
CA THR A 544 12.75 -5.24 46.18
C THR A 544 14.04 -5.06 47.02
N PRO A 545 14.45 -3.83 47.32
CA PRO A 545 15.28 -3.55 48.49
C PRO A 545 14.62 -4.05 49.78
N PRO A 546 15.35 -4.08 50.92
CA PRO A 546 14.80 -4.36 52.23
C PRO A 546 13.54 -3.55 52.53
N LEU A 547 12.47 -4.25 52.92
CA LEU A 547 11.16 -3.68 53.21
C LEU A 547 10.89 -3.65 54.71
N ARG A 548 9.88 -2.88 55.09
CA ARG A 548 9.47 -2.77 56.49
C ARG A 548 8.59 -3.95 56.88
N ASP A 549 8.81 -4.46 58.08
CA ASP A 549 7.94 -5.47 58.70
C ASP A 549 6.52 -4.91 58.92
N LEU A 550 5.50 -5.78 58.83
CA LEU A 550 4.08 -5.48 59.02
C LEU A 550 3.56 -4.35 58.12
N THR A 551 4.05 -4.29 56.89
CA THR A 551 3.62 -3.31 55.89
C THR A 551 3.20 -4.01 54.60
N GLU A 552 2.10 -3.56 54.00
CA GLU A 552 1.61 -4.06 52.71
C GLU A 552 2.25 -3.32 51.53
N TYR A 553 2.58 -4.08 50.49
CA TYR A 553 3.17 -3.58 49.25
C TYR A 553 2.42 -4.09 48.01
N ASP A 554 2.43 -3.27 46.96
CA ASP A 554 2.00 -3.64 45.62
C ASP A 554 3.22 -3.75 44.70
N VAL A 555 3.19 -4.72 43.79
CA VAL A 555 4.22 -4.91 42.76
C VAL A 555 3.57 -4.94 41.38
N ARG A 556 4.27 -4.43 40.37
CA ARG A 556 3.84 -4.52 38.98
C ARG A 556 5.01 -4.84 38.05
N ALA A 557 4.73 -5.53 36.96
CA ALA A 557 5.73 -5.87 35.96
C ALA A 557 5.21 -5.66 34.52
N SER A 558 6.12 -5.35 33.60
CA SER A 558 5.83 -5.18 32.16
C SER A 558 7.11 -5.33 31.33
N LEU A 559 6.97 -5.29 30.01
CA LEU A 559 8.06 -5.18 29.04
C LEU A 559 8.27 -3.71 28.62
N SER A 560 9.52 -3.31 28.44
CA SER A 560 9.93 -2.00 27.93
C SER A 560 11.21 -2.13 27.11
N PRO A 561 11.43 -1.28 26.08
CA PRO A 561 12.75 -1.11 25.52
C PRO A 561 13.74 -0.59 26.59
N PRO A 562 15.04 -0.92 26.48
CA PRO A 562 16.06 -0.44 27.41
C PRO A 562 16.36 1.04 27.17
N VAL A 563 15.67 1.94 27.88
CA VAL A 563 15.87 3.39 27.72
C VAL A 563 17.04 3.90 28.58
N PRO A 564 18.06 4.56 28.01
CA PRO A 564 19.09 5.24 28.79
C PRO A 564 18.45 6.38 29.61
N GLY A 565 18.49 6.28 30.94
CA GLY A 565 17.97 7.32 31.85
C GLY A 565 16.65 7.01 32.56
N GLY A 566 16.20 5.76 32.56
CA GLY A 566 15.21 5.25 33.55
C GLY A 566 13.75 5.61 33.31
N LYS A 567 13.40 6.21 32.16
CA LYS A 567 11.99 6.37 31.78
C LYS A 567 11.49 5.09 31.13
N VAL A 568 10.79 4.28 31.91
CA VAL A 568 10.25 3.01 31.43
C VAL A 568 8.91 3.24 30.74
N LYS A 569 8.75 2.75 29.51
CA LYS A 569 7.51 2.85 28.72
C LYS A 569 6.95 1.45 28.51
N PRO A 570 5.82 1.08 29.16
CA PRO A 570 5.27 -0.25 29.05
C PRO A 570 4.75 -0.51 27.63
N VAL A 571 5.17 -1.62 27.01
CA VAL A 571 4.68 -2.09 25.71
C VAL A 571 3.44 -2.96 25.86
N ILE A 572 3.27 -3.59 27.02
CA ILE A 572 2.08 -4.37 27.41
C ILE A 572 1.43 -3.76 28.66
N PRO A 573 0.15 -4.01 28.94
CA PRO A 573 -0.47 -3.60 30.20
C PRO A 573 0.31 -4.12 31.41
N TYR A 574 0.35 -3.32 32.48
CA TYR A 574 0.99 -3.74 33.73
C TYR A 574 0.28 -4.96 34.33
N LEU A 575 1.06 -5.98 34.66
CA LEU A 575 0.62 -7.08 35.51
C LEU A 575 0.87 -6.67 36.95
N GLU A 576 -0.20 -6.44 37.71
CA GLU A 576 -0.15 -5.92 39.08
C GLU A 576 -0.60 -6.98 40.09
N VAL A 577 0.16 -7.13 41.17
CA VAL A 577 -0.19 -7.92 42.34
C VAL A 577 -0.21 -6.96 43.54
N THR A 578 -1.35 -6.86 44.20
CA THR A 578 -1.60 -5.90 45.29
C THR A 578 -1.77 -6.60 46.63
N GLY A 579 -1.54 -5.87 47.72
CA GLY A 579 -1.82 -6.34 49.09
C GLY A 579 -0.87 -7.44 49.59
N ILE A 580 0.41 -7.37 49.23
CA ILE A 580 1.42 -8.32 49.70
C ILE A 580 1.87 -7.91 51.10
N GLU A 581 1.47 -8.67 52.11
CA GLU A 581 1.89 -8.46 53.50
C GLU A 581 3.33 -8.96 53.72
N VAL A 582 4.22 -8.06 54.15
CA VAL A 582 5.60 -8.41 54.47
C VAL A 582 5.73 -8.70 55.96
N VAL A 583 5.98 -9.96 56.30
CA VAL A 583 6.22 -10.43 57.68
C VAL A 583 7.68 -10.91 57.79
N ALA A 584 8.49 -10.23 58.59
CA ALA A 584 9.93 -10.48 58.71
C ALA A 584 10.24 -11.84 59.35
N ASN A 585 9.48 -12.24 60.36
CA ASN A 585 9.59 -13.56 60.98
C ASN A 585 8.23 -14.25 61.05
N GLY A 586 8.00 -15.20 60.14
CA GLY A 586 6.79 -16.02 60.10
C GLY A 586 6.74 -17.14 61.14
N THR A 587 7.82 -17.36 61.90
CA THR A 587 7.93 -18.48 62.85
C THR A 587 7.44 -18.04 64.23
N ALA A 588 6.37 -18.68 64.71
CA ALA A 588 5.89 -18.47 66.07
C ALA A 588 6.94 -18.92 67.11
N PRO A 589 7.04 -18.26 68.27
CA PRO A 589 7.77 -18.80 69.41
C PRO A 589 7.07 -20.07 69.93
N ALA A 590 7.80 -20.93 70.65
CA ALA A 590 7.15 -22.06 71.30
C ALA A 590 6.20 -21.59 72.42
N GLU A 591 5.25 -22.48 72.75
CA GLU A 591 4.26 -22.24 73.78
C GLU A 591 4.91 -22.00 75.16
N PRO A 592 4.44 -21.02 75.95
CA PRO A 592 4.93 -20.82 77.31
C PRO A 592 4.51 -21.97 78.22
N VAL A 593 5.43 -22.52 79.01
CA VAL A 593 5.16 -23.64 79.91
C VAL A 593 4.73 -23.12 81.28
N ILE A 594 3.56 -23.53 81.76
CA ILE A 594 3.07 -23.11 83.07
C ILE A 594 3.73 -23.94 84.17
N VAL A 595 4.39 -23.27 85.12
CA VAL A 595 5.02 -23.89 86.28
C VAL A 595 4.05 -23.99 87.44
N SER A 596 3.31 -22.90 87.69
CA SER A 596 2.25 -22.90 88.69
C SER A 596 1.21 -21.81 88.40
N SER A 597 -0.05 -22.09 88.72
CA SER A 597 -1.12 -21.11 88.73
C SER A 597 -1.90 -21.22 90.04
N SER A 598 -2.24 -20.08 90.62
CA SER A 598 -3.02 -20.02 91.86
C SER A 598 -3.94 -18.81 91.86
N GLY A 599 -5.13 -18.98 92.43
CA GLY A 599 -6.16 -17.94 92.50
C GLY A 599 -7.54 -18.53 92.78
N ALA A 600 -8.48 -17.67 93.15
CA ALA A 600 -9.89 -17.99 93.31
C ALA A 600 -10.74 -16.80 92.83
N ALA A 601 -12.01 -17.04 92.49
CA ALA A 601 -12.94 -15.99 92.08
C ALA A 601 -13.01 -14.87 93.14
N GLY A 602 -12.93 -13.61 92.71
CA GLY A 602 -12.86 -12.44 93.58
C GLY A 602 -11.48 -12.15 94.20
N GLY A 603 -10.46 -12.98 93.92
CA GLY A 603 -9.07 -12.81 94.36
C GLY A 603 -8.12 -12.38 93.24
N THR A 604 -6.81 -12.54 93.48
CA THR A 604 -5.75 -12.25 92.49
C THR A 604 -5.20 -13.56 91.94
N LEU A 605 -5.21 -13.72 90.62
CA LEU A 605 -4.45 -14.76 89.91
C LEU A 605 -2.97 -14.45 90.05
N ALA A 606 -2.17 -15.44 90.43
CA ALA A 606 -0.72 -15.45 90.23
C ALA A 606 -0.37 -16.66 89.37
N VAL A 607 0.19 -16.41 88.19
CA VAL A 607 0.67 -17.43 87.26
C VAL A 607 2.17 -17.26 87.05
N THR A 608 2.92 -18.32 87.30
CA THR A 608 4.35 -18.42 87.00
C THR A 608 4.52 -19.34 85.81
N PHE A 609 5.17 -18.83 84.76
CA PHE A 609 5.41 -19.57 83.52
C PHE A 609 6.86 -19.39 83.05
N GLU A 610 7.32 -20.32 82.23
CA GLU A 610 8.61 -20.30 81.56
C GLU A 610 8.36 -19.88 80.10
N PRO A 611 8.74 -18.66 79.70
CA PRO A 611 8.71 -18.27 78.29
C PRO A 611 9.79 -19.05 77.52
N ASP A 612 9.52 -19.39 76.26
CA ASP A 612 10.54 -19.92 75.36
C ASP A 612 11.52 -18.80 75.00
N LEU A 613 12.61 -18.64 75.75
CA LEU A 613 13.62 -17.59 75.51
C LEU A 613 14.47 -17.81 74.23
N GLY A 614 13.99 -18.63 73.29
CA GLY A 614 14.61 -18.82 71.98
C GLY A 614 14.60 -17.57 71.10
N ALA A 615 15.20 -17.70 69.91
CA ALA A 615 15.40 -16.58 68.97
C ALA A 615 14.09 -15.92 68.46
N ASN A 616 12.94 -16.58 68.63
CA ASN A 616 11.64 -16.09 68.17
C ASN A 616 10.80 -15.42 69.26
N TYR A 617 11.29 -15.31 70.50
CA TYR A 617 10.52 -14.72 71.59
C TYR A 617 10.67 -13.22 71.68
N HIS A 618 9.53 -12.52 71.75
CA HIS A 618 9.49 -11.09 71.99
C HIS A 618 8.74 -10.74 73.28
N ARG A 619 7.54 -11.31 73.49
CA ARG A 619 6.71 -11.06 74.67
C ARG A 619 5.66 -12.14 74.90
N THR A 620 5.20 -12.28 76.14
CA THR A 620 4.05 -13.12 76.52
C THR A 620 2.86 -12.28 76.97
N GLY A 621 1.68 -12.55 76.42
CA GLY A 621 0.42 -11.91 76.80
C GLY A 621 -0.41 -12.78 77.73
N LEU A 622 -0.96 -12.19 78.78
CA LEU A 622 -1.98 -12.81 79.63
C LEU A 622 -3.37 -12.38 79.13
N TYR A 623 -4.19 -13.36 78.76
CA TYR A 623 -5.52 -13.18 78.20
C TYR A 623 -6.59 -13.69 79.18
N ARG A 624 -7.78 -13.07 79.15
CA ARG A 624 -8.92 -13.44 80.01
C ARG A 624 -10.23 -13.43 79.24
N ALA A 625 -11.06 -14.45 79.49
CA ALA A 625 -12.47 -14.51 79.11
C ALA A 625 -13.37 -14.81 80.32
N ALA A 626 -14.68 -14.85 80.11
CA ALA A 626 -15.62 -15.35 81.11
C ALA A 626 -15.31 -16.82 81.46
N ALA A 627 -15.68 -17.26 82.66
CA ALA A 627 -15.53 -18.66 83.07
C ALA A 627 -16.19 -19.61 82.06
N GLY A 628 -15.53 -20.72 81.73
CA GLY A 628 -15.99 -21.70 80.73
C GLY A 628 -15.96 -21.23 79.25
N ALA A 629 -15.64 -19.96 78.97
CA ALA A 629 -15.57 -19.48 77.59
C ALA A 629 -14.33 -20.01 76.84
N SER A 630 -14.36 -19.95 75.51
CA SER A 630 -13.21 -20.31 74.67
C SER A 630 -12.25 -19.14 74.47
N PHE A 631 -11.00 -19.43 74.08
CA PHE A 631 -9.97 -18.41 73.84
C PHE A 631 -10.39 -17.35 72.79
N GLY A 632 -11.26 -17.69 71.84
CA GLY A 632 -11.73 -16.74 70.82
C GLY A 632 -12.47 -15.51 71.37
N THR A 633 -12.93 -15.57 72.63
CA THR A 633 -13.57 -14.44 73.34
C THR A 633 -12.65 -13.77 74.36
N ALA A 634 -11.40 -14.23 74.47
CA ALA A 634 -10.46 -13.75 75.46
C ALA A 634 -9.85 -12.40 75.06
N THR A 635 -9.85 -11.46 76.00
CA THR A 635 -9.22 -10.14 75.86
C THR A 635 -7.86 -10.13 76.52
N LEU A 636 -6.87 -9.49 75.91
CA LEU A 636 -5.56 -9.27 76.51
C LEU A 636 -5.69 -8.38 77.76
N ILE A 637 -5.07 -8.80 78.86
CA ILE A 637 -4.97 -8.01 80.10
C ILE A 637 -3.65 -7.27 80.17
N LYS A 638 -2.54 -7.99 79.92
CA LYS A 638 -1.20 -7.47 80.17
C LYS A 638 -0.16 -8.19 79.31
N TRP A 639 0.86 -7.45 78.90
CA TRP A 639 2.08 -7.99 78.29
C TRP A 639 3.19 -8.12 79.33
N SER A 640 3.98 -9.17 79.21
CA SER A 640 5.29 -9.30 79.86
C SER A 640 6.39 -9.38 78.80
N TYR A 641 7.42 -8.55 78.98
CA TYR A 641 8.65 -8.53 78.18
C TYR A 641 9.83 -9.12 78.95
N ASP A 642 9.55 -9.77 80.09
CA ASP A 642 10.59 -10.32 80.94
C ASP A 642 11.29 -11.50 80.25
N THR A 643 12.62 -11.50 80.35
CA THR A 643 13.52 -12.50 79.77
C THR A 643 14.09 -13.43 80.83
N SER A 644 13.53 -13.42 82.04
CA SER A 644 13.88 -14.35 83.11
C SER A 644 13.37 -15.76 82.79
N ALA A 645 14.09 -16.78 83.28
CA ALA A 645 13.73 -18.19 83.07
C ALA A 645 12.31 -18.52 83.60
N GLN A 646 11.89 -17.87 84.68
CA GLN A 646 10.52 -17.94 85.19
C GLN A 646 9.97 -16.53 85.40
N VAL A 647 8.79 -16.28 84.85
CA VAL A 647 8.11 -15.00 84.88
C VAL A 647 6.80 -15.17 85.63
N THR A 648 6.55 -14.33 86.64
CA THR A 648 5.28 -14.34 87.37
C THR A 648 4.42 -13.14 86.95
N MET A 649 3.23 -13.42 86.44
CA MET A 649 2.22 -12.42 86.12
C MET A 649 1.05 -12.53 87.12
N SER A 650 0.50 -11.38 87.48
CA SER A 650 -0.69 -11.31 88.32
C SER A 650 -1.80 -10.47 87.69
N ALA A 651 -3.04 -10.89 87.91
CA ALA A 651 -4.25 -10.21 87.44
C ALA A 651 -5.42 -10.46 88.39
N ALA A 652 -6.37 -9.53 88.49
CA ALA A 652 -7.57 -9.73 89.30
C ALA A 652 -8.53 -10.73 88.62
N ILE A 653 -9.04 -11.69 89.39
CA ILE A 653 -10.10 -12.61 88.98
C ILE A 653 -11.45 -12.00 89.40
N PRO A 654 -12.34 -11.64 88.46
CA PRO A 654 -13.68 -11.15 88.80
C PRO A 654 -14.44 -12.11 89.73
N SER A 655 -15.33 -11.58 90.57
CA SER A 655 -16.19 -12.40 91.44
C SER A 655 -17.14 -13.33 90.67
N ALA A 656 -17.44 -12.99 89.41
CA ALA A 656 -18.21 -13.84 88.49
C ALA A 656 -17.40 -15.00 87.87
N GLY A 657 -16.13 -15.14 88.25
CA GLY A 657 -15.20 -16.12 87.66
C GLY A 657 -14.61 -15.68 86.32
N ALA A 658 -13.50 -16.30 85.94
CA ALA A 658 -12.83 -16.04 84.66
C ALA A 658 -11.90 -17.19 84.25
N ARG A 659 -11.66 -17.32 82.96
CA ARG A 659 -10.70 -18.25 82.38
C ARG A 659 -9.51 -17.49 81.79
N PHE A 660 -8.31 -18.00 81.99
CA PHE A 660 -7.08 -17.31 81.59
C PHE A 660 -6.21 -18.16 80.66
N TRP A 661 -5.51 -17.49 79.75
CA TRP A 661 -4.55 -18.10 78.83
C TRP A 661 -3.28 -17.26 78.75
N LEU A 662 -2.16 -17.93 78.46
CA LEU A 662 -0.91 -17.30 78.06
C LEU A 662 -0.69 -17.52 76.56
N ARG A 663 -0.16 -16.51 75.89
CA ARG A 663 0.22 -16.62 74.48
C ARG A 663 1.46 -15.79 74.21
N SER A 664 2.51 -16.44 73.71
CA SER A 664 3.76 -15.78 73.34
C SER A 664 3.67 -15.27 71.90
N GLU A 665 4.40 -14.22 71.58
CA GLU A 665 4.54 -13.76 70.20
C GLU A 665 5.95 -13.25 69.90
N ASN A 666 6.31 -13.30 68.63
CA ASN A 666 7.58 -12.80 68.11
C ASN A 666 7.50 -11.29 67.78
N GLN A 667 8.61 -10.73 67.29
CA GLN A 667 8.72 -9.31 66.98
C GLN A 667 7.82 -8.87 65.80
N SER A 668 7.51 -9.81 64.90
CA SER A 668 6.56 -9.66 63.79
C SER A 668 5.12 -10.04 64.17
N GLN A 669 4.81 -10.09 65.47
CA GLN A 669 3.48 -10.37 66.03
C GLN A 669 2.88 -11.73 65.65
N VAL A 670 3.70 -12.67 65.18
CA VAL A 670 3.29 -14.06 64.98
C VAL A 670 3.22 -14.74 66.34
N LYS A 671 2.05 -15.31 66.64
CA LYS A 671 1.69 -15.78 67.98
C LYS A 671 1.79 -17.30 68.06
N SER A 672 2.27 -17.82 69.19
CA SER A 672 2.19 -19.24 69.56
C SER A 672 0.73 -19.69 69.70
N ASP A 673 0.49 -20.99 69.88
CA ASP A 673 -0.82 -21.44 70.34
C ASP A 673 -1.09 -20.97 71.79
N PRO A 674 -2.37 -20.73 72.16
CA PRO A 674 -2.72 -20.26 73.48
C PRO A 674 -2.69 -21.41 74.51
N VAL A 675 -1.92 -21.23 75.58
CA VAL A 675 -1.81 -22.19 76.68
C VAL A 675 -2.79 -21.82 77.79
N GLU A 676 -3.66 -22.75 78.15
CA GLU A 676 -4.63 -22.52 79.22
C GLU A 676 -3.96 -22.50 80.60
N VAL A 677 -4.17 -21.41 81.34
CA VAL A 677 -3.69 -21.25 82.73
C VAL A 677 -4.62 -21.92 83.73
N GLY A 678 -5.92 -21.89 83.43
CA GLY A 678 -6.97 -22.48 84.24
C GLY A 678 -8.30 -21.73 84.12
N ASP A 679 -9.38 -22.41 84.47
CA ASP A 679 -10.73 -21.87 84.59
C ASP A 679 -11.09 -21.71 86.08
N TYR A 680 -11.45 -20.49 86.47
CA TYR A 680 -11.79 -20.13 87.84
C TYR A 680 -13.27 -19.75 87.92
N PRO A 681 -14.19 -20.72 88.02
CA PRO A 681 -15.61 -20.44 88.19
C PRO A 681 -15.89 -19.78 89.55
N ALA A 682 -17.01 -19.06 89.64
CA ALA A 682 -17.46 -18.36 90.84
C ALA A 682 -17.76 -19.30 92.02
#